data_AF-A0A370TXP0-F1
#
_entry.id   AF-A0A370TXP0-F1
#
_cell.length_a   1.000
_cell.length_b   1.000
_cell.length_c   1.000
_cell.angle_alpha   90.00
_cell.angle_beta   90.00
_cell.angle_gamma   90.00
#
_symmetry.space_group_name_H-M   'P 1'
#
loop_
_entity.id
_entity.type
_entity.pdbx_description
1 polymer ?
#
loop_
_entity_poly.entity_id
_entity_poly.type
_entity_poly.pdbx_seq_one_letter_code
_entity_poly.pdbx_strand_id
1 'polypeptide(L)'
;MVKIEDYDYLCEEEKRLRQDKLGEKYWKRWGPYVAERQWATVREDYSADGDAWSHFPHEHARSRAFRWGEDGIAGVSDTHGLQNISFAFWNEEDDFLKERLFGLSNPQGNHGESVKEAHFHVDNTPTHSYMKFLYKYPQRKFPYEDLVEENAKRGKADQEYQILDTGVFEDDRYWDIVIETAKETDNPDELLFRVTAWNRGPEPAPLHIIPHVWFRNTWAWGHESADKKPSMHRVSPLVAHSKHHKLGERYFQLSPSPGVGLSGQDVEPELIFTENDTNFESLYGGKNEQPYVKDAFHHYIVDKEKKAVNPKHTGTKSAAWYAFNENGGVAPGECAVVRFRLSKKYEDYMDEELFDSIMDLRKDQADEFFYRISPLPMAEDLRNIQRQAFAGMMWCKQYYHFIWDQWANGDPGQPPPPAERKAVRNSHWKHMHLDDILSMPDSWEYPFFAAWDSAFHCIPLAMIDPDFAKKQLDLFTREWYMHPNGQIPAYEWNFGDVNPPVHAWATFRTFKIERKMYGREDLDFLERVFQKLLLNFTWWVNRKDFEGKNVFEGGFLGLDNIGLFNRSEPLPTGGTLEQADSTGWMAFYCLCMLNIALELAKHRRIYEDIASKFFEHFMLISDAMTYKSGSKEKSLWNEDDGFYYDAIAYSGPYTQQLPVRSLVGLIPLYATLTLEPELINKLPSFKKRLEWFVENRHDVAERNMASIRKRGQGNRILLSLVSKDRLEKILKRMLDEDEFFSDHGIRSLSKYHEKHPYSMDVNGQEFKVSYVPGDSDSGLFGGNSNWRGPIWLCVNFLLIESLQRFYMFYGPQFKVECPTGSGDYMHLGHVSEEIQHRLQHLMARGDDGRRAINDGNDTLDFDPNWKDNLWFYEFFDGDTGRGLGATHQCGWTGLIARMIHDTGLICRLPQTPRTPSTGMAHYFDDVFTRNAGAPKQKKPMIRRSSTSRSLGQRSDFESSINGDDEAASVGNSVETETEDRRRERQEADIHTAHYVSEQLQLVRSHESADFNRADEFEAQLDGQ
;
A
#
# COMPACT_ATOMS: atom_id res chain seq x y z
N MET A 1 -12.01 -10.84 -14.22
CA MET A 1 -12.53 -10.69 -15.58
C MET A 1 -12.55 -9.22 -15.90
N VAL A 2 -11.45 -8.70 -16.42
CA VAL A 2 -11.46 -7.38 -17.05
C VAL A 2 -12.17 -7.53 -18.39
N LYS A 3 -13.26 -6.78 -18.60
CA LYS A 3 -14.00 -6.78 -19.86
C LYS A 3 -13.30 -5.87 -20.86
N ILE A 4 -13.13 -6.36 -22.09
CA ILE A 4 -12.61 -5.62 -23.23
C ILE A 4 -13.62 -5.81 -24.36
N GLU A 5 -14.29 -4.74 -24.81
CA GLU A 5 -15.31 -4.77 -25.89
C GLU A 5 -16.43 -5.82 -25.69
N ASP A 6 -16.91 -6.00 -24.46
CA ASP A 6 -17.90 -7.02 -24.09
C ASP A 6 -17.48 -8.49 -24.39
N TYR A 7 -16.20 -8.71 -24.71
CA TYR A 7 -15.62 -10.05 -24.87
C TYR A 7 -15.07 -10.58 -23.55
N ASP A 8 -15.64 -11.70 -23.09
CA ASP A 8 -15.28 -12.33 -21.83
C ASP A 8 -14.18 -13.39 -22.03
N TYR A 9 -12.93 -13.04 -21.71
CA TYR A 9 -11.81 -13.97 -21.64
C TYR A 9 -11.14 -13.94 -20.27
N LEU A 10 -10.93 -15.11 -19.66
CA LEU A 10 -10.27 -15.22 -18.36
C LEU A 10 -8.82 -15.67 -18.56
N CYS A 11 -7.86 -14.80 -18.23
CA CYS A 11 -6.47 -15.26 -18.09
C CYS A 11 -6.35 -16.20 -16.89
N GLU A 12 -5.23 -16.92 -16.77
CA GLU A 12 -5.08 -17.93 -15.72
C GLU A 12 -5.19 -17.35 -14.30
N GLU A 13 -4.67 -16.15 -14.06
CA GLU A 13 -4.81 -15.49 -12.75
C GLU A 13 -6.27 -15.15 -12.42
N GLU A 14 -7.06 -14.71 -13.39
CA GLU A 14 -8.48 -14.42 -13.18
C GLU A 14 -9.30 -15.69 -12.95
N LYS A 15 -8.91 -16.82 -13.54
CA LYS A 15 -9.50 -18.13 -13.23
C LYS A 15 -9.23 -18.50 -11.77
N ARG A 16 -8.02 -18.29 -11.26
CA ARG A 16 -7.68 -18.53 -9.85
C ARG A 16 -8.50 -17.64 -8.91
N LEU A 17 -8.62 -16.36 -9.22
CA LEU A 17 -9.46 -15.43 -8.45
C LEU A 17 -10.93 -15.89 -8.42
N ARG A 18 -11.45 -16.39 -9.56
CA ARG A 18 -12.80 -16.95 -9.62
C ARG A 18 -12.93 -18.22 -8.77
N GLN A 19 -11.98 -19.14 -8.85
CA GLN A 19 -11.97 -20.37 -8.05
C GLN A 19 -11.91 -20.08 -6.55
N ASP A 20 -11.12 -19.09 -6.14
CA ASP A 20 -11.01 -18.63 -4.75
C ASP A 20 -12.34 -18.02 -4.27
N LYS A 21 -12.93 -17.14 -5.07
CA LYS A 21 -14.25 -16.54 -4.79
C LYS A 21 -15.35 -17.60 -4.61
N LEU A 22 -15.34 -18.64 -5.45
CA LEU A 22 -16.35 -19.72 -5.41
C LEU A 22 -16.05 -20.78 -4.34
N GLY A 23 -14.90 -20.71 -3.66
CA GLY A 23 -14.48 -21.71 -2.67
C GLY A 23 -14.09 -23.06 -3.28
N GLU A 24 -13.83 -23.12 -4.58
CA GLU A 24 -13.38 -24.32 -5.30
C GLU A 24 -11.92 -24.65 -4.95
N LYS A 25 -11.07 -23.61 -4.89
CA LYS A 25 -9.66 -23.68 -4.48
C LYS A 25 -9.30 -22.44 -3.69
N TYR A 26 -8.71 -22.60 -2.52
CA TYR A 26 -8.33 -21.49 -1.63
C TYR A 26 -6.97 -20.92 -2.01
N TRP A 27 -6.89 -20.24 -3.15
CA TRP A 27 -5.63 -19.68 -3.65
C TRP A 27 -5.01 -18.67 -2.69
N LYS A 28 -5.81 -17.87 -2.00
CA LYS A 28 -5.30 -16.85 -1.05
C LYS A 28 -4.96 -17.40 0.33
N ARG A 29 -5.00 -18.73 0.53
CA ARG A 29 -4.64 -19.34 1.83
C ARG A 29 -3.19 -19.04 2.22
N TRP A 30 -2.28 -19.03 1.24
CA TRP A 30 -0.86 -18.75 1.45
C TRP A 30 -0.49 -17.47 0.71
N GLY A 31 0.23 -16.57 1.37
CA GLY A 31 0.63 -15.30 0.80
C GLY A 31 1.70 -14.61 1.65
N PRO A 32 2.10 -13.39 1.29
CA PRO A 32 3.18 -12.66 1.94
C PRO A 32 2.72 -12.03 3.27
N TYR A 33 2.05 -12.81 4.13
CA TYR A 33 1.34 -12.30 5.30
C TYR A 33 2.20 -12.18 6.56
N VAL A 34 3.46 -12.62 6.49
CA VAL A 34 4.48 -12.39 7.51
C VAL A 34 4.93 -10.94 7.40
N ALA A 35 4.93 -10.20 8.51
CA ALA A 35 5.34 -8.80 8.49
C ALA A 35 6.86 -8.68 8.22
N GLU A 36 7.31 -7.55 7.69
CA GLU A 36 8.75 -7.28 7.61
C GLU A 36 9.30 -6.80 8.95
N ARG A 37 8.43 -6.35 9.87
CA ARG A 37 8.73 -6.00 11.26
C ARG A 37 7.57 -6.37 12.19
N GLN A 38 7.86 -7.07 13.29
CA GLN A 38 6.88 -7.33 14.37
C GLN A 38 7.35 -6.81 15.74
N TRP A 39 8.66 -6.62 15.91
CA TRP A 39 9.24 -6.01 17.11
C TRP A 39 8.82 -4.54 17.26
N ALA A 40 8.79 -4.05 18.50
CA ALA A 40 8.33 -2.71 18.87
C ALA A 40 6.92 -2.32 18.35
N THR A 41 5.98 -3.26 18.35
CA THR A 41 4.56 -2.97 18.06
C THR A 41 3.77 -2.84 19.35
N VAL A 42 2.66 -2.09 19.32
CA VAL A 42 1.81 -1.88 20.51
C VAL A 42 1.19 -3.20 20.99
N ARG A 43 0.85 -4.10 20.07
CA ARG A 43 0.38 -5.44 20.42
C ARG A 43 1.43 -6.28 21.16
N GLU A 44 2.72 -6.10 20.88
CA GLU A 44 3.82 -6.79 21.58
C GLU A 44 4.30 -6.06 22.85
N ASP A 45 3.73 -4.90 23.18
CA ASP A 45 4.10 -4.10 24.34
C ASP A 45 3.42 -4.57 25.63
N TYR A 46 4.22 -5.03 26.61
CA TYR A 46 3.79 -5.40 27.96
C TYR A 46 4.47 -4.54 29.05
N SER A 47 4.98 -3.36 28.70
CA SER A 47 5.56 -2.38 29.63
C SER A 47 4.51 -1.71 30.54
N ALA A 48 4.95 -1.10 31.64
CA ALA A 48 4.06 -0.42 32.58
C ALA A 48 3.59 0.96 32.07
N ASP A 49 4.42 1.63 31.28
CA ASP A 49 4.26 3.00 30.79
C ASP A 49 3.81 3.07 29.32
N GLY A 50 3.81 1.94 28.60
CA GLY A 50 3.43 1.86 27.20
C GLY A 50 4.58 2.13 26.23
N ASP A 51 5.84 2.06 26.65
CA ASP A 51 6.97 2.18 25.73
C ASP A 51 7.21 0.88 24.96
N ALA A 52 6.50 0.73 23.85
CA ALA A 52 6.62 -0.42 22.95
C ALA A 52 8.03 -0.56 22.35
N TRP A 53 8.71 0.57 22.08
CA TRP A 53 10.02 0.60 21.41
C TRP A 53 11.10 -0.02 22.28
N SER A 54 11.17 0.38 23.55
CA SER A 54 12.16 -0.15 24.49
C SER A 54 11.79 -1.52 25.06
N HIS A 55 10.49 -1.89 25.08
CA HIS A 55 10.02 -3.13 25.69
C HIS A 55 10.38 -4.39 24.89
N PHE A 56 10.20 -4.35 23.57
CA PHE A 56 10.52 -5.45 22.68
C PHE A 56 11.32 -4.94 21.48
N PRO A 57 12.59 -4.55 21.70
CA PRO A 57 13.45 -3.98 20.66
C PRO A 57 13.95 -5.06 19.69
N HIS A 58 14.57 -4.61 18.59
CA HIS A 58 15.12 -5.46 17.54
C HIS A 58 16.09 -6.53 18.09
N GLU A 59 16.93 -6.20 19.07
CA GLU A 59 17.93 -7.11 19.65
C GLU A 59 17.28 -8.33 20.29
N HIS A 60 16.09 -8.17 20.87
CA HIS A 60 15.35 -9.27 21.50
C HIS A 60 14.65 -10.16 20.46
N ALA A 61 14.36 -9.67 19.25
CA ALA A 61 13.52 -10.35 18.25
C ALA A 61 14.07 -11.73 17.82
N ARG A 62 15.39 -11.91 17.82
CA ARG A 62 16.06 -13.18 17.51
C ARG A 62 15.80 -14.25 18.58
N SER A 63 15.69 -13.83 19.83
CA SER A 63 15.66 -14.71 21.01
C SER A 63 14.29 -14.80 21.69
N ARG A 64 13.36 -13.87 21.42
CA ARG A 64 12.02 -13.81 22.04
C ARG A 64 10.95 -14.25 21.05
N ALA A 65 10.09 -15.19 21.43
CA ALA A 65 8.93 -15.57 20.62
C ALA A 65 7.89 -14.43 20.60
N PHE A 66 7.28 -14.20 19.43
CA PHE A 66 6.20 -13.22 19.27
C PHE A 66 4.86 -13.80 19.69
N ARG A 67 3.97 -12.95 20.22
CA ARG A 67 2.64 -13.37 20.67
C ARG A 67 1.58 -13.21 19.59
N TRP A 68 1.62 -12.09 18.87
CA TRP A 68 0.52 -11.62 18.03
C TRP A 68 0.78 -11.78 16.53
N GLY A 69 2.04 -11.91 16.14
CA GLY A 69 2.41 -12.09 14.73
C GLY A 69 3.75 -12.80 14.62
N GLU A 70 4.39 -12.64 13.48
CA GLU A 70 5.76 -13.06 13.18
C GLU A 70 6.34 -12.09 12.14
N ASP A 71 7.66 -12.03 12.05
CA ASP A 71 8.36 -11.25 11.03
C ASP A 71 9.49 -12.03 10.34
N GLY A 72 9.87 -11.56 9.14
CA GLY A 72 10.98 -12.13 8.39
C GLY A 72 11.13 -11.57 6.98
N ILE A 73 12.30 -11.79 6.38
CA ILE A 73 12.58 -11.32 5.01
C ILE A 73 11.78 -12.16 4.00
N ALA A 74 11.03 -11.49 3.12
CA ALA A 74 10.20 -12.11 2.07
C ALA A 74 9.30 -13.25 2.59
N GLY A 75 8.72 -13.07 3.78
CA GLY A 75 8.03 -14.14 4.49
C GLY A 75 6.67 -14.51 3.89
N VAL A 76 6.35 -15.81 3.92
CA VAL A 76 5.08 -16.39 3.45
C VAL A 76 4.44 -17.16 4.60
N SER A 77 3.13 -16.99 4.81
CA SER A 77 2.38 -17.78 5.80
C SER A 77 0.99 -18.14 5.32
N ASP A 78 0.33 -19.02 6.06
CA ASP A 78 -1.11 -19.19 5.93
C ASP A 78 -1.86 -17.96 6.44
N THR A 79 -3.15 -17.85 6.12
CA THR A 79 -4.01 -16.70 6.48
C THR A 79 -4.18 -16.45 7.98
N HIS A 80 -3.71 -17.35 8.85
CA HIS A 80 -3.73 -17.18 10.31
C HIS A 80 -2.32 -17.09 10.93
N GLY A 81 -1.28 -16.96 10.10
CA GLY A 81 0.11 -16.85 10.54
C GLY A 81 0.53 -18.00 11.46
N LEU A 82 0.04 -19.22 11.20
CA LEU A 82 0.30 -20.39 12.03
C LEU A 82 1.61 -21.07 11.61
N GLN A 83 1.81 -21.25 10.30
CA GLN A 83 3.05 -21.77 9.73
C GLN A 83 3.66 -20.71 8.80
N ASN A 84 4.92 -20.38 9.05
CA ASN A 84 5.63 -19.30 8.40
C ASN A 84 6.88 -19.85 7.71
N ILE A 85 7.21 -19.26 6.57
CA ILE A 85 8.40 -19.51 5.77
C ILE A 85 9.07 -18.16 5.56
N SER A 86 10.38 -18.06 5.78
CA SER A 86 11.16 -16.88 5.41
C SER A 86 12.62 -17.26 5.21
N PHE A 87 13.49 -16.26 5.05
CA PHE A 87 14.86 -16.47 4.64
C PHE A 87 15.81 -15.77 5.60
N ALA A 88 16.91 -16.44 5.92
CA ALA A 88 18.04 -15.87 6.61
C ALA A 88 19.31 -15.98 5.76
N PHE A 89 20.19 -14.99 5.89
CA PHE A 89 21.44 -14.90 5.13
C PHE A 89 22.63 -14.63 6.05
N TRP A 90 23.82 -15.04 5.62
CA TRP A 90 25.06 -14.70 6.31
C TRP A 90 26.22 -14.61 5.33
N ASN A 91 26.96 -13.51 5.39
CA ASN A 91 28.12 -13.21 4.54
C ASN A 91 29.46 -13.63 5.20
N GLU A 92 29.43 -14.37 6.30
CA GLU A 92 30.59 -14.68 7.17
C GLU A 92 31.20 -13.48 7.94
N GLU A 93 30.71 -12.27 7.70
CA GLU A 93 31.19 -11.02 8.31
C GLU A 93 30.24 -10.47 9.38
N ASP A 94 28.93 -10.68 9.24
CA ASP A 94 27.91 -10.23 10.19
C ASP A 94 27.97 -11.05 11.50
N ASP A 95 27.71 -10.40 12.64
CA ASP A 95 27.76 -11.04 13.98
C ASP A 95 26.61 -12.02 14.22
N PHE A 96 25.60 -12.04 13.35
CA PHE A 96 24.43 -12.92 13.45
C PHE A 96 23.78 -13.09 12.07
N LEU A 97 22.98 -14.13 11.91
CA LEU A 97 22.19 -14.34 10.68
C LEU A 97 21.24 -13.17 10.43
N LYS A 98 21.27 -12.63 9.21
CA LYS A 98 20.30 -11.65 8.71
C LYS A 98 18.97 -12.35 8.41
N GLU A 99 18.15 -12.57 9.44
CA GLU A 99 16.80 -13.18 9.33
C GLU A 99 15.66 -12.15 9.34
N ARG A 100 15.97 -10.87 9.53
CA ARG A 100 15.04 -9.72 9.57
C ARG A 100 15.69 -8.49 8.96
N LEU A 101 14.85 -7.63 8.40
CA LEU A 101 15.26 -6.30 7.94
C LEU A 101 15.49 -5.38 9.15
N PHE A 102 16.64 -4.72 9.17
CA PHE A 102 17.01 -3.78 10.22
C PHE A 102 16.48 -2.37 9.95
N GLY A 103 16.24 -1.62 11.02
CA GLY A 103 15.91 -0.21 10.97
C GLY A 103 15.90 0.39 12.37
N LEU A 104 15.70 1.71 12.41
CA LEU A 104 15.72 2.49 13.64
C LEU A 104 14.33 2.52 14.27
N SER A 105 14.29 2.53 15.61
CA SER A 105 13.09 2.89 16.36
C SER A 105 12.86 4.40 16.33
N ASN A 106 11.63 4.83 16.67
CA ASN A 106 11.27 6.25 16.69
C ASN A 106 12.27 7.15 17.47
N PRO A 107 12.77 6.76 18.67
CA PRO A 107 13.76 7.56 19.39
C PRO A 107 15.19 7.52 18.83
N GLN A 108 15.50 6.58 17.94
CA GLN A 108 16.85 6.40 17.37
C GLN A 108 17.06 7.21 16.10
N GLY A 109 16.02 7.42 15.29
CA GLY A 109 16.11 8.27 14.10
C GLY A 109 15.96 9.75 14.43
N ASN A 110 16.66 10.60 13.68
CA ASN A 110 16.46 12.04 13.78
C ASN A 110 15.09 12.46 13.24
N HIS A 111 14.48 11.69 12.32
CA HIS A 111 13.11 11.90 11.84
C HIS A 111 12.10 10.85 12.30
N GLY A 112 12.51 9.67 12.75
CA GLY A 112 11.59 8.71 13.38
C GLY A 112 12.05 7.28 13.17
N GLU A 113 11.11 6.34 13.18
CA GLU A 113 11.41 4.99 12.71
C GLU A 113 11.74 5.00 11.22
N SER A 114 12.73 4.20 10.82
CA SER A 114 13.22 4.22 9.44
C SER A 114 13.94 2.91 9.13
N VAL A 115 13.48 2.18 8.11
CA VAL A 115 14.15 0.96 7.65
C VAL A 115 15.51 1.32 7.04
N LYS A 116 16.57 0.59 7.39
CA LYS A 116 17.95 0.87 6.94
C LYS A 116 18.49 -0.25 6.06
N GLU A 117 17.65 -0.73 5.15
CA GLU A 117 17.91 -1.87 4.27
C GLU A 117 17.56 -1.52 2.83
N ALA A 118 18.16 -2.22 1.87
CA ALA A 118 17.84 -2.06 0.46
C ALA A 118 17.07 -3.29 -0.07
N HIS A 119 15.74 -3.21 -0.03
CA HIS A 119 14.85 -4.25 -0.54
C HIS A 119 13.69 -3.70 -1.37
N PHE A 120 13.15 -4.53 -2.26
CA PHE A 120 12.17 -4.11 -3.26
C PHE A 120 11.08 -5.18 -3.49
N HIS A 121 9.83 -4.70 -3.57
CA HIS A 121 8.66 -5.48 -3.96
C HIS A 121 8.53 -5.50 -5.49
N VAL A 122 9.13 -6.50 -6.13
CA VAL A 122 9.31 -6.51 -7.60
C VAL A 122 8.06 -7.01 -8.33
N ASP A 123 7.43 -8.07 -7.82
CA ASP A 123 6.25 -8.66 -8.46
C ASP A 123 5.38 -9.43 -7.47
N ASN A 124 4.06 -9.46 -7.69
CA ASN A 124 3.13 -10.23 -6.87
C ASN A 124 1.72 -10.26 -7.48
N THR A 125 1.19 -11.43 -7.80
CA THR A 125 -0.20 -11.56 -8.32
C THR A 125 -1.24 -11.55 -7.19
N PRO A 126 -2.51 -11.16 -7.45
CA PRO A 126 -3.58 -11.14 -6.45
C PRO A 126 -3.80 -12.44 -5.66
N THR A 127 -3.61 -13.59 -6.31
CA THR A 127 -3.70 -14.90 -5.67
C THR A 127 -2.38 -15.37 -5.07
N HIS A 128 -1.33 -14.55 -5.13
CA HIS A 128 0.03 -14.89 -4.71
C HIS A 128 0.53 -16.18 -5.40
N SER A 129 0.07 -16.41 -6.63
CA SER A 129 0.46 -17.55 -7.47
C SER A 129 1.87 -17.38 -8.03
N TYR A 130 2.34 -16.14 -8.11
CA TYR A 130 3.70 -15.74 -8.37
C TYR A 130 4.06 -14.52 -7.51
N MET A 131 5.21 -14.55 -6.87
CA MET A 131 5.75 -13.46 -6.06
C MET A 131 7.25 -13.34 -6.33
N LYS A 132 7.75 -12.10 -6.35
CA LYS A 132 9.18 -11.81 -6.52
C LYS A 132 9.60 -10.64 -5.62
N PHE A 133 10.65 -10.89 -4.85
CA PHE A 133 11.28 -9.95 -3.93
C PHE A 133 12.76 -9.83 -4.28
N LEU A 134 13.33 -8.64 -4.13
CA LEU A 134 14.77 -8.41 -4.29
C LEU A 134 15.34 -7.85 -2.99
N TYR A 135 16.35 -8.50 -2.43
CA TYR A 135 17.14 -8.01 -1.31
C TYR A 135 18.57 -7.74 -1.75
N LYS A 136 19.07 -6.53 -1.50
CA LYS A 136 20.46 -6.15 -1.75
C LYS A 136 21.26 -6.26 -0.45
N TYR A 137 21.91 -7.41 -0.28
CA TYR A 137 22.62 -7.75 0.96
C TYR A 137 24.12 -7.47 0.84
N PRO A 138 24.73 -6.64 1.71
CA PRO A 138 26.15 -6.33 1.60
C PRO A 138 27.08 -7.53 1.78
N GLN A 139 28.21 -7.53 1.06
CA GLN A 139 29.31 -8.48 1.30
C GLN A 139 30.19 -8.08 2.47
N ARG A 140 30.25 -6.77 2.76
CA ARG A 140 30.91 -6.22 3.95
C ARG A 140 30.01 -6.44 5.17
N LYS A 141 30.59 -6.42 6.37
CA LYS A 141 29.83 -6.40 7.63
C LYS A 141 28.78 -5.29 7.60
N PHE A 142 27.55 -5.63 7.93
CA PHE A 142 26.43 -4.70 7.93
C PHE A 142 26.64 -3.60 9.00
N PRO A 143 26.47 -2.31 8.67
CA PRO A 143 26.88 -1.19 9.51
C PRO A 143 25.84 -0.82 10.59
N TYR A 144 25.43 -1.77 11.43
CA TYR A 144 24.40 -1.54 12.46
C TYR A 144 24.73 -0.39 13.42
N GLU A 145 25.94 -0.40 14.01
CA GLU A 145 26.36 0.60 15.00
C GLU A 145 26.51 1.99 14.35
N ASP A 146 27.10 2.07 13.17
CA ASP A 146 27.28 3.32 12.42
C ASP A 146 25.92 3.99 12.10
N LEU A 147 24.95 3.20 11.62
CA LEU A 147 23.59 3.68 11.34
C LEU A 147 22.91 4.25 12.58
N VAL A 148 23.04 3.59 13.74
CA VAL A 148 22.44 4.05 14.99
C VAL A 148 23.16 5.30 15.52
N GLU A 149 24.49 5.25 15.60
CA GLU A 149 25.29 6.32 16.20
C GLU A 149 25.25 7.62 15.39
N GLU A 150 25.30 7.53 14.06
CA GLU A 150 25.30 8.71 13.19
C GLU A 150 23.93 9.38 13.18
N ASN A 151 22.84 8.63 13.07
CA ASN A 151 21.49 9.20 13.17
C ASN A 151 21.22 9.82 14.55
N ALA A 152 21.73 9.23 15.63
CA ALA A 152 21.60 9.80 16.98
C ALA A 152 22.35 11.13 17.17
N LYS A 153 23.38 11.42 16.35
CA LYS A 153 24.12 12.70 16.37
C LYS A 153 23.40 13.80 15.58
N ARG A 154 22.51 13.44 14.67
CA ARG A 154 21.81 14.36 13.75
C ARG A 154 20.60 15.01 14.42
N GLY A 155 20.36 16.27 14.09
CA GLY A 155 19.18 17.01 14.51
C GLY A 155 18.05 16.96 13.47
N LYS A 156 16.92 17.61 13.79
CA LYS A 156 15.76 17.75 12.89
C LYS A 156 16.04 18.59 11.63
N ALA A 157 17.16 19.32 11.59
CA ALA A 157 17.56 20.09 10.40
C ALA A 157 18.45 19.29 9.44
N ASP A 158 18.99 18.16 9.89
CA ASP A 158 19.87 17.30 9.10
C ASP A 158 19.02 16.26 8.35
N GLN A 159 19.47 15.84 7.17
CA GLN A 159 18.87 14.70 6.46
C GLN A 159 19.11 13.40 7.22
N GLU A 160 18.25 12.40 7.04
CA GLU A 160 18.49 11.07 7.58
C GLU A 160 19.80 10.46 7.02
N TYR A 161 20.49 9.67 7.84
CA TYR A 161 21.60 8.85 7.37
C TYR A 161 21.06 7.47 6.98
N GLN A 162 21.23 7.11 5.71
CA GLN A 162 20.67 5.91 5.10
C GLN A 162 21.76 4.88 4.79
N ILE A 163 21.35 3.63 4.49
CA ILE A 163 22.28 2.54 4.18
C ILE A 163 23.21 2.86 2.99
N LEU A 164 22.73 3.63 2.01
CA LEU A 164 23.51 4.06 0.85
C LEU A 164 24.65 5.03 1.22
N ASP A 165 24.51 5.78 2.32
CA ASP A 165 25.50 6.77 2.75
C ASP A 165 26.69 6.13 3.48
N THR A 166 26.54 4.90 3.96
CA THR A 166 27.56 4.17 4.73
C THR A 166 28.75 3.70 3.90
N GLY A 167 28.65 3.76 2.57
CA GLY A 167 29.62 3.19 1.66
C GLY A 167 29.62 1.65 1.61
N VAL A 168 28.68 0.96 2.28
CA VAL A 168 28.68 -0.51 2.33
C VAL A 168 28.51 -1.17 0.95
N PHE A 169 27.92 -0.45 -0.02
CA PHE A 169 27.70 -0.89 -1.40
C PHE A 169 28.80 -0.46 -2.39
N GLU A 170 29.83 0.26 -1.95
CA GLU A 170 30.93 0.67 -2.83
C GLU A 170 31.62 -0.52 -3.50
N ASP A 171 32.16 -0.28 -4.69
CA ASP A 171 32.77 -1.30 -5.57
C ASP A 171 31.82 -2.46 -5.93
N ASP A 172 30.51 -2.22 -5.92
CA ASP A 172 29.47 -3.23 -6.16
C ASP A 172 29.52 -4.44 -5.21
N ARG A 173 30.07 -4.26 -3.99
CA ARG A 173 30.27 -5.34 -3.02
C ARG A 173 29.00 -5.74 -2.27
N TYR A 174 28.05 -6.31 -3.01
CA TYR A 174 26.80 -6.80 -2.49
C TYR A 174 26.27 -8.01 -3.28
N TRP A 175 25.28 -8.65 -2.69
CA TRP A 175 24.49 -9.73 -3.26
C TRP A 175 23.16 -9.16 -3.76
N ASP A 176 22.83 -9.39 -5.02
CA ASP A 176 21.45 -9.27 -5.48
C ASP A 176 20.75 -10.61 -5.21
N ILE A 177 19.97 -10.68 -4.13
CA ILE A 177 19.24 -11.88 -3.73
C ILE A 177 17.80 -11.77 -4.22
N VAL A 178 17.51 -12.47 -5.31
CA VAL A 178 16.17 -12.58 -5.89
C VAL A 178 15.46 -13.78 -5.25
N ILE A 179 14.33 -13.53 -4.60
CA ILE A 179 13.50 -14.54 -3.93
C ILE A 179 12.18 -14.62 -4.69
N GLU A 180 11.92 -15.77 -5.28
CA GLU A 180 10.71 -16.04 -6.05
C GLU A 180 9.90 -17.15 -5.39
N THR A 181 8.59 -16.95 -5.30
CA THR A 181 7.63 -17.96 -4.82
C THR A 181 6.58 -18.20 -5.89
N ALA A 182 6.24 -19.47 -6.14
CA ALA A 182 5.17 -19.85 -7.05
C ALA A 182 4.27 -20.93 -6.44
N LYS A 183 3.07 -21.09 -7.02
CA LYS A 183 2.13 -22.17 -6.67
C LYS A 183 1.97 -23.15 -7.84
N GLU A 184 1.82 -24.44 -7.55
CA GLU A 184 1.52 -25.44 -8.60
C GLU A 184 0.18 -25.17 -9.31
N THR A 185 0.00 -25.78 -10.48
CA THR A 185 -1.13 -25.49 -11.40
C THR A 185 -2.44 -26.02 -10.88
N ASP A 186 -2.41 -27.22 -10.32
CA ASP A 186 -3.57 -27.93 -9.82
C ASP A 186 -3.82 -27.71 -8.32
N ASN A 187 -2.82 -27.27 -7.54
CA ASN A 187 -2.95 -27.19 -6.09
C ASN A 187 -2.38 -25.90 -5.45
N PRO A 188 -3.23 -25.03 -4.85
CA PRO A 188 -2.78 -23.81 -4.18
C PRO A 188 -2.02 -24.04 -2.86
N ASP A 189 -2.01 -25.27 -2.32
CA ASP A 189 -1.27 -25.64 -1.11
C ASP A 189 0.17 -26.13 -1.41
N GLU A 190 0.56 -26.24 -2.67
CA GLU A 190 1.91 -26.63 -3.10
C GLU A 190 2.71 -25.37 -3.44
N LEU A 191 3.68 -25.04 -2.57
CA LEU A 191 4.47 -23.81 -2.67
C LEU A 191 5.89 -24.13 -3.14
N LEU A 192 6.36 -23.42 -4.15
CA LEU A 192 7.70 -23.54 -4.75
C LEU A 192 8.48 -22.27 -4.44
N PHE A 193 9.74 -22.42 -4.06
CA PHE A 193 10.61 -21.30 -3.70
C PHE A 193 11.96 -21.40 -4.41
N ARG A 194 12.36 -20.33 -5.10
CA ARG A 194 13.66 -20.19 -5.75
C ARG A 194 14.37 -18.96 -5.21
N VAL A 195 15.56 -19.15 -4.67
CA VAL A 195 16.45 -18.05 -4.27
C VAL A 195 17.63 -18.04 -5.22
N THR A 196 17.86 -16.92 -5.90
CA THR A 196 19.03 -16.71 -6.76
C THR A 196 19.82 -15.51 -6.24
N ALA A 197 21.02 -15.75 -5.72
CA ALA A 197 21.89 -14.73 -5.16
C ALA A 197 23.08 -14.47 -6.09
N TRP A 198 23.10 -13.32 -6.75
CA TRP A 198 24.17 -12.90 -7.66
C TRP A 198 25.27 -12.17 -6.92
N ASN A 199 26.53 -12.57 -7.11
CA ASN A 199 27.67 -11.80 -6.66
C ASN A 199 27.90 -10.61 -7.61
N ARG A 200 27.64 -9.39 -7.14
CA ARG A 200 27.91 -8.15 -7.91
C ARG A 200 29.33 -7.63 -7.72
N GLY A 201 29.99 -8.06 -6.64
CA GLY A 201 31.33 -7.63 -6.28
C GLY A 201 32.41 -8.15 -7.23
N PRO A 202 33.62 -7.56 -7.14
CA PRO A 202 34.72 -7.85 -8.04
C PRO A 202 35.49 -9.14 -7.68
N GLU A 203 35.22 -9.73 -6.52
CA GLU A 203 35.95 -10.89 -5.97
C GLU A 203 34.98 -12.01 -5.56
N PRO A 204 35.44 -13.27 -5.50
CA PRO A 204 34.66 -14.34 -4.88
C PRO A 204 34.28 -13.96 -3.44
N ALA A 205 33.02 -14.19 -3.06
CA ALA A 205 32.52 -13.87 -1.73
C ALA A 205 31.71 -15.04 -1.15
N PRO A 206 31.85 -15.35 0.15
CA PRO A 206 31.05 -16.38 0.79
C PRO A 206 29.62 -15.93 1.00
N LEU A 207 28.68 -16.87 0.87
CA LEU A 207 27.28 -16.65 1.21
C LEU A 207 26.69 -17.92 1.83
N HIS A 208 25.93 -17.74 2.90
CA HIS A 208 25.07 -18.79 3.42
C HIS A 208 23.61 -18.38 3.22
N ILE A 209 22.82 -19.33 2.71
CA ILE A 209 21.38 -19.15 2.47
C ILE A 209 20.64 -20.16 3.34
N ILE A 210 19.76 -19.65 4.20
CA ILE A 210 19.09 -20.44 5.24
C ILE A 210 17.57 -20.21 5.16
N PRO A 211 16.85 -20.86 4.22
CA PRO A 211 15.40 -20.90 4.29
C PRO A 211 14.97 -21.66 5.53
N HIS A 212 14.01 -21.08 6.26
CA HIS A 212 13.46 -21.69 7.46
C HIS A 212 11.94 -21.69 7.46
N VAL A 213 11.39 -22.72 8.11
CA VAL A 213 9.96 -22.92 8.32
C VAL A 213 9.74 -23.04 9.82
N TRP A 214 8.74 -22.35 10.35
CA TRP A 214 8.40 -22.43 11.77
C TRP A 214 6.92 -22.24 12.02
N PHE A 215 6.49 -22.73 13.18
CA PHE A 215 5.15 -22.43 13.68
C PHE A 215 5.21 -21.21 14.60
N ARG A 216 4.27 -20.27 14.43
CA ARG A 216 4.05 -19.19 15.41
C ARG A 216 3.77 -19.83 16.77
N ASN A 217 4.39 -19.31 17.82
CA ASN A 217 4.21 -19.87 19.15
C ASN A 217 2.76 -19.65 19.61
N THR A 218 1.97 -20.71 19.76
CA THR A 218 0.61 -20.66 20.35
C THR A 218 0.51 -21.44 21.66
N TRP A 219 1.52 -22.24 21.98
CA TRP A 219 1.51 -23.19 23.09
C TRP A 219 2.04 -22.60 24.41
N ALA A 220 2.91 -21.58 24.35
CA ALA A 220 3.50 -20.96 25.55
C ALA A 220 2.53 -20.05 26.34
N TRP A 221 1.35 -19.75 25.80
CA TRP A 221 0.45 -18.73 26.33
C TRP A 221 -0.67 -19.28 27.23
N GLY A 222 -0.86 -20.60 27.27
CA GLY A 222 -1.84 -21.26 28.15
C GLY A 222 -3.30 -21.21 27.67
N HIS A 223 -3.56 -20.79 26.43
CA HIS A 223 -4.89 -20.80 25.81
C HIS A 223 -5.18 -22.08 25.02
N GLU A 224 -4.14 -22.77 24.54
CA GLU A 224 -4.26 -24.04 23.83
C GLU A 224 -3.78 -25.21 24.67
N SER A 225 -4.34 -26.39 24.42
CA SER A 225 -3.95 -27.62 25.09
C SER A 225 -2.64 -28.15 24.49
N ALA A 226 -1.79 -28.77 25.32
CA ALA A 226 -0.45 -29.20 24.92
C ALA A 226 -0.44 -30.24 23.77
N ASP A 227 -1.52 -31.00 23.58
CA ASP A 227 -1.70 -31.94 22.47
C ASP A 227 -1.84 -31.26 21.10
N LYS A 228 -2.11 -29.94 21.08
CA LYS A 228 -2.17 -29.14 19.85
C LYS A 228 -0.82 -28.56 19.45
N LYS A 229 0.23 -28.67 20.29
CA LYS A 229 1.57 -28.18 19.94
C LYS A 229 2.00 -28.83 18.61
N PRO A 230 2.34 -28.04 17.59
CA PRO A 230 2.77 -28.59 16.31
C PRO A 230 4.14 -29.23 16.42
N SER A 231 4.53 -29.97 15.40
CA SER A 231 5.85 -30.59 15.35
C SER A 231 6.42 -30.64 13.95
N MET A 232 7.75 -30.65 13.88
CA MET A 232 8.55 -30.94 12.71
C MET A 232 9.61 -31.97 13.05
N HIS A 233 9.92 -32.86 12.11
CA HIS A 233 11.03 -33.78 12.24
C HIS A 233 11.59 -34.19 10.88
N ARG A 234 12.86 -34.57 10.84
CA ARG A 234 13.50 -35.07 9.62
C ARG A 234 12.96 -36.46 9.26
N VAL A 235 12.59 -36.65 8.00
CA VAL A 235 12.17 -37.96 7.44
C VAL A 235 13.16 -38.52 6.42
N SER A 236 13.88 -37.66 5.70
CA SER A 236 15.05 -38.02 4.87
C SER A 236 16.09 -36.90 4.93
N PRO A 237 17.32 -37.08 4.41
CA PRO A 237 18.36 -36.04 4.44
C PRO A 237 17.91 -34.69 3.86
N LEU A 238 16.99 -34.69 2.90
CA LEU A 238 16.49 -33.51 2.18
C LEU A 238 15.03 -33.17 2.50
N VAL A 239 14.38 -33.89 3.42
CA VAL A 239 12.95 -33.72 3.71
C VAL A 239 12.68 -33.68 5.20
N ALA A 240 11.97 -32.63 5.63
CA ALA A 240 11.37 -32.53 6.96
C ALA A 240 9.83 -32.64 6.85
N HIS A 241 9.23 -33.44 7.73
CA HIS A 241 7.78 -33.53 7.90
C HIS A 241 7.32 -32.57 8.99
N SER A 242 6.23 -31.87 8.73
CA SER A 242 5.56 -30.95 9.66
C SER A 242 4.12 -31.38 9.88
N LYS A 243 3.64 -31.25 11.12
CA LYS A 243 2.28 -31.60 11.53
C LYS A 243 1.68 -30.50 12.39
N HIS A 244 0.50 -30.01 11.99
CA HIS A 244 -0.27 -29.05 12.75
C HIS A 244 -1.77 -29.39 12.70
N HIS A 245 -2.46 -29.27 13.83
CA HIS A 245 -3.81 -29.80 13.99
C HIS A 245 -4.88 -29.18 13.05
N LYS A 246 -4.72 -27.91 12.64
CA LYS A 246 -5.57 -27.26 11.62
C LYS A 246 -5.06 -27.38 10.19
N LEU A 247 -3.74 -27.35 10.02
CA LEU A 247 -3.13 -27.22 8.70
C LEU A 247 -2.88 -28.60 8.08
N GLY A 248 -2.91 -29.67 8.88
CA GLY A 248 -2.63 -31.02 8.46
C GLY A 248 -1.12 -31.31 8.44
N GLU A 249 -0.75 -32.24 7.58
CA GLU A 249 0.64 -32.67 7.39
C GLU A 249 1.22 -32.02 6.14
N ARG A 250 2.49 -31.61 6.21
CA ARG A 250 3.25 -31.05 5.09
C ARG A 250 4.70 -31.48 5.12
N TYR A 251 5.37 -31.41 3.98
CA TYR A 251 6.77 -31.76 3.76
C TYR A 251 7.53 -30.54 3.26
N PHE A 252 8.57 -30.15 3.99
CA PHE A 252 9.57 -29.19 3.56
C PHE A 252 10.68 -29.97 2.84
N GLN A 253 10.64 -29.93 1.51
CA GLN A 253 11.49 -30.71 0.62
C GLN A 253 12.51 -29.80 -0.06
N LEU A 254 13.77 -30.20 -0.01
CA LEU A 254 14.93 -29.45 -0.47
C LEU A 254 15.54 -30.10 -1.71
N SER A 255 16.21 -29.30 -2.54
CA SER A 255 17.12 -29.81 -3.58
C SER A 255 18.57 -29.36 -3.27
N PRO A 256 19.59 -30.20 -3.57
CA PRO A 256 20.99 -29.77 -3.53
C PRO A 256 21.24 -28.61 -4.50
N SER A 257 22.17 -27.72 -4.16
CA SER A 257 22.51 -26.59 -5.03
C SER A 257 23.79 -26.88 -5.83
N PRO A 258 23.92 -26.39 -7.08
CA PRO A 258 25.17 -26.50 -7.82
C PRO A 258 26.37 -25.92 -7.05
N GLY A 259 27.50 -26.63 -7.07
CA GLY A 259 28.76 -26.18 -6.49
C GLY A 259 29.25 -24.84 -7.01
N VAL A 260 29.87 -24.06 -6.12
CA VAL A 260 30.53 -22.77 -6.45
C VAL A 260 32.04 -22.87 -6.55
N GLY A 261 32.62 -23.98 -6.07
CA GLY A 261 34.06 -24.20 -6.04
C GLY A 261 34.62 -25.10 -7.15
N LEU A 262 35.94 -25.22 -7.20
CA LEU A 262 36.69 -26.04 -8.15
C LEU A 262 36.43 -27.54 -7.98
N SER A 263 35.92 -27.98 -6.81
CA SER A 263 35.53 -29.37 -6.58
C SER A 263 34.43 -29.84 -7.54
N GLY A 264 33.58 -28.91 -8.00
CA GLY A 264 32.37 -29.22 -8.76
C GLY A 264 31.32 -30.02 -7.98
N GLN A 265 31.49 -30.19 -6.67
CA GLN A 265 30.54 -30.90 -5.81
C GLN A 265 29.35 -29.98 -5.50
N ASP A 266 28.15 -30.56 -5.47
CA ASP A 266 26.96 -29.83 -5.06
C ASP A 266 27.06 -29.38 -3.59
N VAL A 267 26.44 -28.24 -3.30
CA VAL A 267 26.21 -27.76 -1.95
C VAL A 267 24.97 -28.45 -1.40
N GLU A 268 25.20 -29.43 -0.53
CA GLU A 268 24.16 -30.16 0.19
C GLU A 268 23.62 -29.35 1.38
N PRO A 269 22.29 -29.26 1.57
CA PRO A 269 21.71 -28.57 2.72
C PRO A 269 21.85 -29.37 4.02
N GLU A 270 22.18 -28.68 5.11
CA GLU A 270 22.07 -29.25 6.45
C GLU A 270 20.71 -28.92 7.09
N LEU A 271 19.87 -29.94 7.30
CA LEU A 271 18.60 -29.80 8.02
C LEU A 271 18.81 -29.72 9.55
N ILE A 272 18.54 -28.55 10.11
CA ILE A 272 18.68 -28.23 11.55
C ILE A 272 17.34 -27.86 12.19
N PHE A 273 17.18 -28.18 13.48
CA PHE A 273 15.90 -28.09 14.19
C PHE A 273 16.02 -27.45 15.56
N THR A 274 15.02 -26.67 15.96
CA THR A 274 14.88 -26.06 17.29
C THR A 274 13.41 -25.83 17.63
N GLU A 275 13.12 -25.29 18.81
CA GLU A 275 11.78 -24.79 19.16
C GLU A 275 11.67 -23.28 18.90
N ASN A 276 10.51 -22.80 18.44
CA ASN A 276 10.19 -21.37 18.43
C ASN A 276 9.79 -20.87 19.83
N ASP A 277 10.59 -21.19 20.84
CA ASP A 277 10.39 -20.80 22.23
C ASP A 277 11.37 -19.69 22.63
N THR A 278 10.91 -18.76 23.47
CA THR A 278 11.74 -17.68 24.02
C THR A 278 12.96 -18.23 24.76
N ASN A 279 14.13 -17.67 24.49
CA ASN A 279 15.36 -17.90 25.25
C ASN A 279 15.37 -17.04 26.53
N PHE A 280 14.76 -17.57 27.60
CA PHE A 280 14.70 -16.92 28.91
C PHE A 280 16.07 -16.77 29.59
N GLU A 281 17.00 -17.70 29.33
CA GLU A 281 18.35 -17.64 29.90
C GLU A 281 19.11 -16.41 29.39
N SER A 282 19.11 -16.20 28.07
CA SER A 282 19.78 -15.04 27.45
C SER A 282 19.10 -13.71 27.80
N LEU A 283 17.77 -13.65 27.72
CA LEU A 283 17.04 -12.38 27.85
C LEU A 283 16.79 -11.93 29.29
N TYR A 284 16.60 -12.88 30.21
CA TYR A 284 16.08 -12.58 31.55
C TYR A 284 16.85 -13.27 32.69
N GLY A 285 17.95 -13.98 32.39
CA GLY A 285 18.66 -14.83 33.37
C GLY A 285 17.79 -15.95 33.94
N GLY A 286 16.70 -16.30 33.24
CA GLY A 286 15.77 -17.34 33.62
C GLY A 286 16.26 -18.74 33.21
N LYS A 287 15.45 -19.76 33.48
CA LYS A 287 15.73 -21.13 33.03
C LYS A 287 14.84 -21.47 31.83
N ASN A 288 15.44 -21.89 30.72
CA ASN A 288 14.68 -22.44 29.60
C ASN A 288 14.07 -23.80 29.98
N GLU A 289 12.82 -24.06 29.57
CA GLU A 289 12.16 -25.36 29.80
C GLU A 289 12.86 -26.51 29.08
N GLN A 290 13.53 -26.18 27.97
CA GLN A 290 14.30 -27.07 27.12
C GLN A 290 15.59 -26.34 26.65
N PRO A 291 16.60 -27.03 26.09
CA PRO A 291 17.86 -26.40 25.68
C PRO A 291 17.92 -25.85 24.23
N TYR A 292 16.97 -26.17 23.35
CA TYR A 292 16.90 -25.76 21.94
C TYR A 292 15.83 -24.69 21.71
N VAL A 293 16.22 -23.42 21.77
CA VAL A 293 15.33 -22.24 21.75
C VAL A 293 15.46 -21.44 20.44
N LYS A 294 14.67 -20.36 20.29
CA LYS A 294 14.43 -19.64 19.02
C LYS A 294 15.70 -19.21 18.28
N ASP A 295 16.74 -18.80 18.99
CA ASP A 295 18.01 -18.26 18.47
C ASP A 295 19.07 -19.34 18.18
N ALA A 296 18.76 -20.62 18.36
CA ALA A 296 19.70 -21.74 18.19
C ALA A 296 20.46 -21.75 16.85
N PHE A 297 19.84 -21.29 15.76
CA PHE A 297 20.48 -21.28 14.44
C PHE A 297 21.61 -20.25 14.35
N HIS A 298 21.49 -19.12 15.05
CA HIS A 298 22.56 -18.13 15.14
C HIS A 298 23.78 -18.76 15.82
N HIS A 299 23.58 -19.40 16.97
CA HIS A 299 24.67 -20.01 17.73
C HIS A 299 25.31 -21.18 16.98
N TYR A 300 24.51 -21.97 16.27
CA TYR A 300 25.01 -23.13 15.54
C TYR A 300 25.87 -22.76 14.33
N ILE A 301 25.42 -21.77 13.55
CA ILE A 301 26.05 -21.38 12.27
C ILE A 301 27.16 -20.36 12.51
N VAL A 302 26.85 -19.27 13.22
CA VAL A 302 27.76 -18.13 13.41
C VAL A 302 28.75 -18.41 14.54
N ASP A 303 28.26 -18.75 15.74
CA ASP A 303 29.10 -18.99 16.92
C ASP A 303 29.72 -20.40 16.94
N LYS A 304 29.33 -21.26 15.99
CA LYS A 304 29.81 -22.65 15.82
C LYS A 304 29.52 -23.56 17.03
N GLU A 305 28.50 -23.23 17.81
CA GLU A 305 28.04 -24.02 18.96
C GLU A 305 27.25 -25.26 18.52
N LYS A 306 27.95 -26.36 18.28
CA LYS A 306 27.37 -27.60 17.73
C LYS A 306 26.25 -28.27 18.56
N LYS A 307 26.04 -27.83 19.81
CA LYS A 307 25.00 -28.34 20.71
C LYS A 307 23.76 -27.45 20.78
N ALA A 308 23.74 -26.31 20.08
CA ALA A 308 22.63 -25.35 20.12
C ALA A 308 21.36 -25.88 19.42
N VAL A 309 21.49 -26.74 18.41
CA VAL A 309 20.36 -27.34 17.68
C VAL A 309 20.01 -28.73 18.20
N ASN A 310 18.77 -29.16 17.99
CA ASN A 310 18.28 -30.45 18.49
C ASN A 310 18.87 -31.63 17.69
N PRO A 311 19.74 -32.47 18.29
CA PRO A 311 20.38 -33.60 17.60
C PRO A 311 19.41 -34.74 17.27
N LYS A 312 18.18 -34.69 17.80
CA LYS A 312 17.10 -35.62 17.41
C LYS A 312 16.41 -35.21 16.11
N HIS A 313 16.78 -34.06 15.52
CA HIS A 313 16.18 -33.50 14.31
C HIS A 313 14.66 -33.36 14.42
N THR A 314 14.19 -32.77 15.53
CA THR A 314 12.78 -32.53 15.85
C THR A 314 12.61 -31.14 16.45
N GLY A 315 11.47 -30.48 16.24
CA GLY A 315 11.15 -29.21 16.91
C GLY A 315 9.89 -28.53 16.38
N THR A 316 9.73 -27.23 16.63
CA THR A 316 8.68 -26.36 16.05
C THR A 316 9.22 -25.33 15.07
N LYS A 317 10.55 -25.26 14.90
CA LYS A 317 11.28 -24.47 13.90
C LYS A 317 12.33 -25.36 13.23
N SER A 318 12.46 -25.26 11.91
CA SER A 318 13.41 -26.03 11.10
C SER A 318 14.04 -25.12 10.05
N ALA A 319 15.31 -25.33 9.73
CA ALA A 319 16.01 -24.61 8.66
C ALA A 319 16.88 -25.55 7.83
N ALA A 320 17.14 -25.14 6.59
CA ALA A 320 18.09 -25.80 5.71
C ALA A 320 19.28 -24.88 5.48
N TRP A 321 20.47 -25.26 5.94
CA TRP A 321 21.66 -24.44 5.80
C TRP A 321 22.44 -24.82 4.54
N TYR A 322 22.48 -23.92 3.56
CA TYR A 322 23.33 -24.02 2.37
C TYR A 322 24.56 -23.12 2.55
N ALA A 323 25.76 -23.68 2.42
CA ALA A 323 27.03 -22.96 2.60
C ALA A 323 27.79 -22.83 1.27
N PHE A 324 27.80 -21.62 0.70
CA PHE A 324 28.52 -21.28 -0.53
C PHE A 324 29.84 -20.57 -0.21
N ASN A 325 30.75 -21.25 0.48
CA ASN A 325 32.03 -20.69 0.94
C ASN A 325 33.27 -21.45 0.41
N GLU A 326 33.09 -22.47 -0.44
CA GLU A 326 34.22 -23.19 -1.05
C GLU A 326 35.05 -22.25 -1.94
N ASN A 327 36.38 -22.29 -1.81
CA ASN A 327 37.34 -21.47 -2.58
C ASN A 327 37.07 -19.95 -2.52
N GLY A 328 36.57 -19.44 -1.39
CA GLY A 328 36.24 -18.02 -1.22
C GLY A 328 34.81 -17.68 -1.61
N GLY A 329 34.01 -18.66 -2.05
CA GLY A 329 32.57 -18.53 -2.28
C GLY A 329 32.18 -18.34 -3.74
N VAL A 330 31.06 -17.65 -3.98
CA VAL A 330 30.51 -17.48 -5.34
C VAL A 330 31.40 -16.51 -6.12
N ALA A 331 31.84 -16.88 -7.31
CA ALA A 331 32.68 -16.03 -8.16
C ALA A 331 31.95 -14.76 -8.66
N PRO A 332 32.68 -13.70 -9.04
CA PRO A 332 32.10 -12.47 -9.59
C PRO A 332 31.20 -12.74 -10.79
N GLY A 333 29.98 -12.17 -10.78
CA GLY A 333 29.00 -12.35 -11.87
C GLY A 333 28.35 -13.74 -11.94
N GLU A 334 28.76 -14.69 -11.10
CA GLU A 334 28.07 -15.97 -10.91
C GLU A 334 27.00 -15.85 -9.81
N CYS A 335 26.19 -16.88 -9.64
CA CYS A 335 25.15 -16.92 -8.62
C CYS A 335 25.09 -18.25 -7.85
N ALA A 336 24.59 -18.16 -6.61
CA ALA A 336 24.12 -19.29 -5.83
C ALA A 336 22.60 -19.46 -6.04
N VAL A 337 22.13 -20.71 -6.17
CA VAL A 337 20.70 -21.01 -6.42
C VAL A 337 20.17 -22.05 -5.44
N VAL A 338 19.18 -21.69 -4.63
CA VAL A 338 18.50 -22.62 -3.71
C VAL A 338 17.08 -22.86 -4.18
N ARG A 339 16.66 -24.13 -4.24
CA ARG A 339 15.29 -24.55 -4.57
C ARG A 339 14.71 -25.41 -3.47
N PHE A 340 13.48 -25.13 -3.10
CA PHE A 340 12.72 -25.98 -2.18
C PHE A 340 11.23 -25.84 -2.40
N ARG A 341 10.46 -26.78 -1.84
CA ARG A 341 9.00 -26.74 -1.85
C ARG A 341 8.42 -27.09 -0.49
N LEU A 342 7.26 -26.51 -0.21
CA LEU A 342 6.40 -26.93 0.89
C LEU A 342 5.17 -27.63 0.30
N SER A 343 5.03 -28.93 0.60
CA SER A 343 4.11 -29.82 -0.08
C SER A 343 3.19 -30.57 0.86
N LYS A 344 2.00 -31.00 0.40
CA LYS A 344 1.21 -32.02 1.11
C LYS A 344 1.63 -33.44 0.76
N LYS A 345 2.39 -33.61 -0.31
CA LYS A 345 2.85 -34.91 -0.83
C LYS A 345 4.28 -35.17 -0.35
N TYR A 346 4.56 -36.41 0.02
CA TYR A 346 5.92 -36.85 0.28
C TYR A 346 6.57 -37.28 -1.03
N GLU A 347 7.66 -36.60 -1.40
CA GLU A 347 8.54 -36.97 -2.50
C GLU A 347 9.97 -36.83 -2.01
N ASP A 348 10.81 -37.83 -2.28
CA ASP A 348 12.21 -37.85 -1.80
C ASP A 348 13.15 -37.11 -2.76
N TYR A 349 12.70 -36.85 -3.98
CA TYR A 349 13.44 -36.17 -5.03
C TYR A 349 12.59 -35.07 -5.66
N MET A 350 13.23 -33.94 -6.00
CA MET A 350 12.58 -32.81 -6.66
C MET A 350 13.06 -32.73 -8.11
N ASP A 351 12.13 -32.79 -9.06
CA ASP A 351 12.43 -32.53 -10.46
C ASP A 351 12.66 -31.03 -10.68
N GLU A 352 13.92 -30.63 -10.76
CA GLU A 352 14.32 -29.22 -10.92
C GLU A 352 13.92 -28.63 -12.27
N GLU A 353 13.84 -29.43 -13.34
CA GLU A 353 13.43 -28.94 -14.66
C GLU A 353 11.94 -28.64 -14.68
N LEU A 354 11.14 -29.53 -14.08
CA LEU A 354 9.71 -29.30 -13.89
C LEU A 354 9.46 -28.11 -12.96
N PHE A 355 10.21 -28.01 -11.87
CA PHE A 355 10.16 -26.89 -10.92
C PHE A 355 10.39 -25.55 -11.66
N ASP A 356 11.50 -25.42 -12.39
CA ASP A 356 11.83 -24.18 -13.09
C ASP A 356 10.81 -23.86 -14.20
N SER A 357 10.28 -24.90 -14.87
CA SER A 357 9.20 -24.72 -15.87
C SER A 357 7.92 -24.15 -15.26
N ILE A 358 7.54 -24.56 -14.04
CA ILE A 358 6.39 -24.01 -13.33
C ILE A 358 6.65 -22.56 -12.91
N MET A 359 7.85 -22.25 -12.40
CA MET A 359 8.24 -20.89 -12.02
C MET A 359 8.12 -19.94 -13.22
N ASP A 360 8.68 -20.32 -14.36
CA ASP A 360 8.67 -19.50 -15.57
C ASP A 360 7.23 -19.36 -16.14
N LEU A 361 6.43 -20.44 -16.13
CA LEU A 361 5.02 -20.38 -16.50
C LEU A 361 4.23 -19.39 -15.63
N ARG A 362 4.50 -19.34 -14.32
CA ARG A 362 3.81 -18.44 -13.39
C ARG A 362 4.18 -16.98 -13.61
N LYS A 363 5.43 -16.72 -13.94
CA LYS A 363 5.89 -15.40 -14.37
C LYS A 363 5.19 -14.96 -15.66
N ASP A 364 5.12 -15.82 -16.68
CA ASP A 364 4.45 -15.51 -17.96
C ASP A 364 2.95 -15.20 -17.75
N GLN A 365 2.29 -15.92 -16.83
CA GLN A 365 0.90 -15.66 -16.48
C GLN A 365 0.72 -14.35 -15.70
N ALA A 366 1.68 -13.95 -14.88
CA ALA A 366 1.70 -12.64 -14.22
C ALA A 366 1.86 -11.52 -15.26
N ASP A 367 2.76 -11.70 -16.24
CA ASP A 367 2.95 -10.77 -17.36
C ASP A 367 1.65 -10.57 -18.15
N GLU A 368 0.97 -11.67 -18.50
CA GLU A 368 -0.35 -11.63 -19.17
C GLU A 368 -1.39 -10.87 -18.33
N PHE A 369 -1.50 -11.20 -17.04
CA PHE A 369 -2.48 -10.57 -16.14
C PHE A 369 -2.30 -9.05 -16.08
N PHE A 370 -1.11 -8.57 -15.77
CA PHE A 370 -0.86 -7.13 -15.62
C PHE A 370 -0.96 -6.38 -16.95
N TYR A 371 -0.56 -6.99 -18.07
CA TYR A 371 -0.78 -6.40 -19.38
C TYR A 371 -2.27 -6.14 -19.65
N ARG A 372 -3.16 -7.07 -19.26
CA ARG A 372 -4.60 -6.93 -19.46
C ARG A 372 -5.27 -5.90 -18.54
N ILE A 373 -4.68 -5.57 -17.39
CA ILE A 373 -5.15 -4.47 -16.53
C ILE A 373 -4.98 -3.12 -17.23
N SER A 374 -3.87 -2.92 -17.93
CA SER A 374 -3.54 -1.68 -18.64
C SER A 374 -3.00 -1.98 -20.05
N PRO A 375 -3.88 -2.37 -21.00
CA PRO A 375 -3.46 -2.84 -22.33
C PRO A 375 -3.05 -1.70 -23.27
N LEU A 376 -3.36 -0.45 -22.90
CA LEU A 376 -2.99 0.73 -23.69
C LEU A 376 -1.46 0.92 -23.72
N PRO A 377 -0.90 1.42 -24.83
CA PRO A 377 0.52 1.70 -24.91
C PRO A 377 0.90 2.85 -23.97
N MET A 378 2.02 2.68 -23.27
CA MET A 378 2.62 3.67 -22.39
C MET A 378 4.13 3.40 -22.33
N ALA A 379 4.91 4.36 -21.84
CA ALA A 379 6.34 4.17 -21.62
C ALA A 379 6.61 2.94 -20.75
N GLU A 380 7.67 2.18 -21.06
CA GLU A 380 8.06 0.99 -20.28
C GLU A 380 8.32 1.35 -18.81
N ASP A 381 8.86 2.54 -18.56
CA ASP A 381 9.11 3.06 -17.21
C ASP A 381 7.80 3.22 -16.40
N LEU A 382 6.77 3.86 -16.99
CA LEU A 382 5.45 3.99 -16.34
C LEU A 382 4.81 2.63 -16.10
N ARG A 383 4.97 1.69 -17.02
CA ARG A 383 4.47 0.32 -16.85
C ARG A 383 5.18 -0.41 -15.70
N ASN A 384 6.48 -0.20 -15.56
CA ASN A 384 7.27 -0.75 -14.45
C ASN A 384 6.85 -0.14 -13.10
N ILE A 385 6.67 1.19 -13.04
CA ILE A 385 6.15 1.90 -11.85
C ILE A 385 4.78 1.34 -11.45
N GLN A 386 3.86 1.20 -12.41
CA GLN A 386 2.52 0.67 -12.15
C GLN A 386 2.57 -0.78 -11.65
N ARG A 387 3.40 -1.65 -12.25
CA ARG A 387 3.52 -3.05 -11.83
C ARG A 387 4.08 -3.17 -10.40
N GLN A 388 5.12 -2.40 -10.07
CA GLN A 388 5.69 -2.43 -8.72
C GLN A 388 4.74 -1.80 -7.70
N ALA A 389 3.93 -0.80 -8.07
CA ALA A 389 2.86 -0.30 -7.22
C ALA A 389 1.82 -1.39 -6.91
N PHE A 390 1.39 -2.18 -7.91
CA PHE A 390 0.50 -3.33 -7.64
C PHE A 390 1.17 -4.42 -6.81
N ALA A 391 2.46 -4.70 -7.05
CA ALA A 391 3.22 -5.66 -6.28
C ALA A 391 3.32 -5.23 -4.80
N GLY A 392 3.66 -3.97 -4.55
CA GLY A 392 3.73 -3.40 -3.20
C GLY A 392 2.39 -3.47 -2.46
N MET A 393 1.26 -3.19 -3.13
CA MET A 393 -0.08 -3.40 -2.54
C MET A 393 -0.30 -4.84 -2.06
N MET A 394 0.27 -5.85 -2.75
CA MET A 394 0.15 -7.25 -2.35
C MET A 394 1.12 -7.65 -1.25
N TRP A 395 2.35 -7.13 -1.28
CA TRP A 395 3.37 -7.38 -0.24
C TRP A 395 3.05 -6.66 1.08
N CYS A 396 2.27 -5.57 1.04
CA CYS A 396 1.75 -4.91 2.25
C CYS A 396 0.55 -5.62 2.89
N LYS A 397 0.10 -6.76 2.36
CA LYS A 397 -0.95 -7.58 3.01
C LYS A 397 -0.33 -8.33 4.19
N GLN A 398 -0.78 -8.08 5.41
CA GLN A 398 -0.24 -8.74 6.60
C GLN A 398 -1.30 -9.41 7.44
N TYR A 399 -0.92 -10.50 8.10
CA TYR A 399 -1.74 -11.11 9.15
C TYR A 399 -1.74 -10.21 10.39
N TYR A 400 -2.93 -9.77 10.79
CA TYR A 400 -3.11 -8.96 11.98
C TYR A 400 -3.99 -9.68 13.00
N HIS A 401 -3.37 -10.05 14.12
CA HIS A 401 -4.05 -10.66 15.26
C HIS A 401 -4.01 -9.74 16.46
N PHE A 402 -5.18 -9.46 17.04
CA PHE A 402 -5.28 -8.69 18.26
C PHE A 402 -6.58 -8.99 18.99
N ILE A 403 -6.49 -9.48 20.22
CA ILE A 403 -7.65 -9.72 21.08
C ILE A 403 -7.47 -8.86 22.31
N TRP A 404 -8.29 -7.81 22.42
CA TRP A 404 -8.11 -6.78 23.45
C TRP A 404 -8.10 -7.39 24.86
N ASP A 405 -8.99 -8.34 25.14
CA ASP A 405 -9.10 -8.94 26.48
C ASP A 405 -7.85 -9.73 26.88
N GLN A 406 -7.29 -10.51 25.96
CA GLN A 406 -6.05 -11.27 26.18
C GLN A 406 -4.85 -10.31 26.28
N TRP A 407 -4.77 -9.33 25.38
CA TRP A 407 -3.70 -8.32 25.40
C TRP A 407 -3.70 -7.53 26.70
N ALA A 408 -4.85 -7.01 27.13
CA ALA A 408 -4.96 -6.16 28.32
C ALA A 408 -4.71 -6.94 29.61
N ASN A 409 -5.24 -8.16 29.73
CA ASN A 409 -5.14 -8.95 30.97
C ASN A 409 -3.88 -9.82 31.07
N GLY A 410 -3.18 -10.04 29.96
CA GLY A 410 -2.06 -10.97 29.87
C GLY A 410 -2.49 -12.42 29.62
N ASP A 411 -1.51 -13.24 29.24
CA ASP A 411 -1.71 -14.64 28.90
C ASP A 411 -1.60 -15.55 30.15
N PRO A 412 -2.46 -16.57 30.33
CA PRO A 412 -2.43 -17.48 31.48
C PRO A 412 -1.10 -18.21 31.71
N GLY A 413 -0.34 -18.47 30.64
CA GLY A 413 0.97 -19.11 30.68
C GLY A 413 2.13 -18.19 31.06
N GLN A 414 1.87 -16.89 31.26
CA GLN A 414 2.89 -15.87 31.53
C GLN A 414 2.61 -15.14 32.85
N PRO A 415 3.61 -14.45 33.43
CA PRO A 415 3.36 -13.53 34.53
C PRO A 415 2.35 -12.44 34.13
N PRO A 416 1.46 -12.01 35.04
CA PRO A 416 0.50 -10.95 34.73
C PRO A 416 1.24 -9.64 34.39
N PRO A 417 0.79 -8.88 33.38
CA PRO A 417 1.36 -7.58 33.06
C PRO A 417 1.13 -6.56 34.20
N PRO A 418 1.92 -5.49 34.25
CA PRO A 418 1.70 -4.38 35.18
C PRO A 418 0.26 -3.84 35.13
N ALA A 419 -0.30 -3.51 36.28
CA ALA A 419 -1.71 -3.10 36.37
C ALA A 419 -1.97 -1.75 35.69
N GLU A 420 -0.98 -0.86 35.72
CA GLU A 420 -1.00 0.49 35.14
C GLU A 420 -1.20 0.46 33.62
N ARG A 421 -0.66 -0.57 32.94
CA ARG A 421 -0.70 -0.73 31.48
C ARG A 421 -2.11 -0.66 30.89
N LYS A 422 -3.10 -1.22 31.59
CA LYS A 422 -4.52 -1.24 31.11
C LYS A 422 -5.12 0.16 30.94
N ALA A 423 -4.54 1.17 31.59
CA ALA A 423 -4.98 2.56 31.48
C ALA A 423 -4.25 3.34 30.37
N VAL A 424 -3.19 2.79 29.78
CA VAL A 424 -2.31 3.52 28.86
C VAL A 424 -2.96 3.74 27.49
N ARG A 425 -3.48 2.69 26.85
CA ARG A 425 -4.08 2.78 25.50
C ARG A 425 -5.37 1.98 25.39
N ASN A 426 -6.24 2.44 24.49
CA ASN A 426 -7.37 1.67 23.96
C ASN A 426 -8.34 1.08 25.01
N SER A 427 -8.43 1.64 26.21
CA SER A 427 -9.20 1.09 27.33
C SER A 427 -10.72 1.00 27.08
N HIS A 428 -11.22 1.78 26.12
CA HIS A 428 -12.62 1.79 25.68
C HIS A 428 -12.95 0.76 24.59
N TRP A 429 -11.98 0.02 24.08
CA TRP A 429 -12.12 -0.87 22.91
C TRP A 429 -12.18 -2.36 23.27
N LYS A 430 -12.79 -2.69 24.41
CA LYS A 430 -12.80 -4.06 24.99
C LYS A 430 -13.45 -5.16 24.13
N HIS A 431 -14.21 -4.76 23.12
CA HIS A 431 -14.92 -5.66 22.21
C HIS A 431 -14.04 -6.15 21.04
N MET A 432 -12.85 -5.54 20.82
CA MET A 432 -12.04 -5.83 19.65
C MET A 432 -11.49 -7.26 19.66
N HIS A 433 -11.71 -7.95 18.54
CA HIS A 433 -11.21 -9.29 18.27
C HIS A 433 -10.85 -9.41 16.79
N LEU A 434 -9.57 -9.25 16.48
CA LEU A 434 -9.05 -9.13 15.13
C LEU A 434 -8.22 -10.38 14.79
N ASP A 435 -8.51 -10.99 13.64
CA ASP A 435 -7.85 -12.21 13.13
C ASP A 435 -8.02 -12.26 11.61
N ASP A 436 -7.44 -11.30 10.90
CA ASP A 436 -7.62 -11.11 9.47
C ASP A 436 -6.32 -10.74 8.75
N ILE A 437 -6.31 -10.95 7.43
CA ILE A 437 -5.34 -10.32 6.53
C ILE A 437 -5.80 -8.91 6.21
N LEU A 438 -5.00 -7.91 6.57
CA LEU A 438 -5.25 -6.49 6.32
C LEU A 438 -4.23 -5.92 5.33
N SER A 439 -4.64 -4.92 4.55
CA SER A 439 -3.72 -4.11 3.75
C SER A 439 -3.11 -3.02 4.63
N MET A 440 -1.80 -3.08 4.87
CA MET A 440 -1.09 -2.11 5.70
C MET A 440 -0.61 -0.89 4.89
N PRO A 441 -0.40 0.27 5.54
CA PRO A 441 0.18 1.45 4.87
C PRO A 441 1.60 1.18 4.35
N ASP A 442 2.41 0.45 5.12
CA ASP A 442 3.79 0.09 4.82
C ASP A 442 4.09 -1.32 5.40
N SER A 443 4.99 -2.08 4.77
CA SER A 443 5.31 -3.46 5.20
C SER A 443 6.20 -3.56 6.44
N TRP A 444 6.94 -2.51 6.78
CA TRP A 444 7.92 -2.46 7.86
C TRP A 444 7.66 -1.35 8.90
N GLU A 445 7.49 -0.08 8.51
CA GLU A 445 7.30 1.06 9.42
C GLU A 445 5.92 1.04 10.07
N TYR A 446 4.89 0.73 9.29
CA TYR A 446 3.51 0.65 9.74
C TYR A 446 2.97 -0.78 9.65
N PRO A 447 3.49 -1.76 10.44
CA PRO A 447 2.99 -3.13 10.44
C PRO A 447 1.68 -3.22 11.25
N PHE A 448 0.81 -2.25 11.07
CA PHE A 448 -0.50 -2.08 11.69
C PHE A 448 -1.40 -1.27 10.75
N PHE A 449 -2.72 -1.46 10.89
CA PHE A 449 -3.65 -0.75 10.03
C PHE A 449 -3.80 0.71 10.45
N ALA A 450 -4.03 1.57 9.46
CA ALA A 450 -4.70 2.85 9.63
C ALA A 450 -5.95 2.85 8.75
N ALA A 451 -7.10 3.17 9.34
CA ALA A 451 -8.38 2.93 8.70
C ALA A 451 -8.61 3.87 7.50
N TRP A 452 -8.16 5.12 7.59
CA TRP A 452 -8.30 6.04 6.45
C TRP A 452 -7.37 5.69 5.29
N ASP A 453 -6.14 5.25 5.55
CA ASP A 453 -5.22 4.68 4.55
C ASP A 453 -5.87 3.52 3.81
N SER A 454 -6.49 2.60 4.54
CA SER A 454 -7.19 1.44 3.99
C SER A 454 -8.23 1.81 2.93
N ALA A 455 -8.88 2.97 3.06
CA ALA A 455 -9.82 3.47 2.06
C ALA A 455 -9.13 3.82 0.73
N PHE A 456 -7.93 4.42 0.78
CA PHE A 456 -7.12 4.69 -0.40
C PHE A 456 -6.51 3.42 -1.00
N HIS A 457 -6.08 2.47 -0.18
CA HIS A 457 -5.55 1.16 -0.63
C HIS A 457 -6.56 0.45 -1.54
N CYS A 458 -7.85 0.55 -1.20
CA CYS A 458 -8.92 -0.13 -1.93
C CYS A 458 -9.05 0.33 -3.39
N ILE A 459 -8.57 1.52 -3.75
CA ILE A 459 -8.66 2.04 -5.13
C ILE A 459 -7.79 1.22 -6.10
N PRO A 460 -6.45 1.12 -5.93
CA PRO A 460 -5.64 0.23 -6.77
C PRO A 460 -5.97 -1.24 -6.54
N LEU A 461 -6.31 -1.67 -5.31
CA LEU A 461 -6.71 -3.06 -5.04
C LEU A 461 -7.95 -3.47 -5.85
N ALA A 462 -8.95 -2.58 -5.98
CA ALA A 462 -10.15 -2.87 -6.75
C ALA A 462 -9.89 -3.12 -8.24
N MET A 463 -8.77 -2.65 -8.78
CA MET A 463 -8.38 -2.87 -10.17
C MET A 463 -7.87 -4.29 -10.44
N ILE A 464 -7.37 -4.99 -9.41
CA ILE A 464 -6.75 -6.32 -9.55
C ILE A 464 -7.44 -7.40 -8.71
N ASP A 465 -8.09 -7.03 -7.60
CA ASP A 465 -8.78 -7.91 -6.66
C ASP A 465 -9.96 -7.20 -5.96
N PRO A 466 -11.07 -6.94 -6.67
CA PRO A 466 -12.23 -6.23 -6.12
C PRO A 466 -12.85 -6.95 -4.91
N ASP A 467 -12.75 -8.28 -4.85
CA ASP A 467 -13.30 -9.05 -3.73
C ASP A 467 -12.49 -8.80 -2.44
N PHE A 468 -11.16 -8.68 -2.51
CA PHE A 468 -10.33 -8.28 -1.35
C PHE A 468 -10.55 -6.82 -0.96
N ALA A 469 -10.60 -5.89 -1.91
CA ALA A 469 -10.87 -4.47 -1.64
C ALA A 469 -12.21 -4.27 -0.89
N LYS A 470 -13.27 -4.95 -1.35
CA LYS A 470 -14.57 -4.96 -0.66
C LYS A 470 -14.47 -5.55 0.76
N LYS A 471 -13.71 -6.64 0.94
CA LYS A 471 -13.50 -7.23 2.28
C LYS A 471 -12.85 -6.22 3.23
N GLN A 472 -11.82 -5.48 2.80
CA GLN A 472 -11.13 -4.50 3.66
C GLN A 472 -12.09 -3.42 4.18
N LEU A 473 -12.93 -2.85 3.30
CA LEU A 473 -13.92 -1.83 3.69
C LEU A 473 -15.03 -2.39 4.59
N ASP A 474 -15.40 -3.65 4.39
CA ASP A 474 -16.40 -4.34 5.20
C ASP A 474 -15.89 -4.63 6.62
N LEU A 475 -14.63 -5.07 6.77
CA LEU A 475 -14.01 -5.45 8.05
C LEU A 475 -14.12 -4.36 9.12
N PHE A 476 -13.73 -3.13 8.78
CA PHE A 476 -13.75 -1.99 9.72
C PHE A 476 -15.15 -1.59 10.19
N THR A 477 -16.20 -2.15 9.57
CA THR A 477 -17.60 -1.91 9.93
C THR A 477 -18.27 -3.07 10.68
N ARG A 478 -17.52 -4.16 10.93
CA ARG A 478 -17.99 -5.33 11.69
C ARG A 478 -18.06 -5.05 13.18
N GLU A 479 -18.91 -5.81 13.87
CA GLU A 479 -19.21 -5.65 15.30
C GLU A 479 -17.99 -5.89 16.22
N TRP A 480 -16.97 -6.60 15.73
CA TRP A 480 -15.71 -6.87 16.43
C TRP A 480 -14.55 -5.93 16.02
N TYR A 481 -14.81 -4.97 15.11
CA TYR A 481 -13.89 -3.87 14.76
C TYR A 481 -14.49 -2.51 15.17
N MET A 482 -15.69 -2.20 14.69
CA MET A 482 -16.38 -0.94 14.93
C MET A 482 -16.87 -0.87 16.38
N HIS A 483 -16.58 0.26 17.04
CA HIS A 483 -17.07 0.50 18.39
C HIS A 483 -18.61 0.48 18.43
N PRO A 484 -19.25 -0.04 19.48
CA PRO A 484 -20.71 -0.06 19.63
C PRO A 484 -21.44 1.29 19.52
N ASN A 485 -20.70 2.41 19.52
CA ASN A 485 -21.25 3.76 19.34
C ASN A 485 -21.25 4.22 17.88
N GLY A 486 -20.72 3.40 16.94
CA GLY A 486 -20.58 3.72 15.52
C GLY A 486 -19.17 4.17 15.09
N GLN A 487 -18.22 4.35 16.01
CA GLN A 487 -16.86 4.79 15.67
C GLN A 487 -16.06 3.67 14.97
N ILE A 488 -15.44 4.00 13.85
CA ILE A 488 -14.44 3.15 13.17
C ILE A 488 -13.09 3.33 13.91
N PRO A 489 -12.35 2.25 14.23
CA PRO A 489 -11.06 2.36 14.90
C PRO A 489 -10.06 3.08 14.00
N ALA A 490 -9.27 4.01 14.55
CA ALA A 490 -8.31 4.79 13.76
C ALA A 490 -7.06 3.98 13.38
N TYR A 491 -6.19 3.69 14.34
CA TYR A 491 -4.95 2.93 14.16
C TYR A 491 -4.47 2.32 15.49
N GLU A 492 -3.50 1.40 15.47
CA GLU A 492 -3.10 0.57 16.62
C GLU A 492 -2.72 1.36 17.89
N TRP A 493 -1.99 2.47 17.73
CA TRP A 493 -1.56 3.31 18.85
C TRP A 493 -2.72 4.02 19.56
N ASN A 494 -3.82 4.32 18.85
CA ASN A 494 -5.00 4.92 19.43
C ASN A 494 -6.24 4.67 18.56
N PHE A 495 -6.99 3.61 18.88
CA PHE A 495 -8.22 3.29 18.15
C PHE A 495 -9.29 4.38 18.29
N GLY A 496 -9.24 5.17 19.37
CA GLY A 496 -10.20 6.23 19.68
C GLY A 496 -9.98 7.55 18.94
N ASP A 497 -8.88 7.68 18.20
CA ASP A 497 -8.62 8.86 17.39
C ASP A 497 -9.61 9.00 16.23
N VAL A 498 -9.54 10.16 15.58
CA VAL A 498 -10.44 10.55 14.53
C VAL A 498 -9.66 10.70 13.24
N ASN A 499 -9.98 9.89 12.24
CA ASN A 499 -9.45 10.04 10.89
C ASN A 499 -10.50 10.63 9.93
N PRO A 500 -10.08 11.11 8.75
CA PRO A 500 -11.01 11.55 7.72
C PRO A 500 -12.03 10.45 7.35
N PRO A 501 -13.34 10.76 7.20
CA PRO A 501 -14.39 9.81 6.91
C PRO A 501 -14.45 9.41 5.41
N VAL A 502 -13.31 9.02 4.85
CA VAL A 502 -13.16 8.65 3.42
C VAL A 502 -13.68 7.24 3.09
N HIS A 503 -14.10 6.45 4.08
CA HIS A 503 -14.61 5.10 3.87
C HIS A 503 -15.79 5.05 2.89
N ALA A 504 -16.76 5.96 3.01
CA ALA A 504 -17.92 5.99 2.12
C ALA A 504 -17.54 6.26 0.66
N TRP A 505 -16.56 7.15 0.46
CA TRP A 505 -16.00 7.42 -0.86
C TRP A 505 -15.36 6.15 -1.44
N ALA A 506 -14.50 5.48 -0.67
CA ALA A 506 -13.82 4.27 -1.12
C ALA A 506 -14.79 3.12 -1.40
N THR A 507 -15.84 2.94 -0.58
CA THR A 507 -16.93 1.97 -0.84
C THR A 507 -17.57 2.21 -2.20
N PHE A 508 -17.94 3.46 -2.49
CA PHE A 508 -18.59 3.77 -3.76
C PHE A 508 -17.61 3.69 -4.94
N ARG A 509 -16.36 4.14 -4.78
CA ARG A 509 -15.33 4.00 -5.82
C ARG A 509 -15.04 2.53 -6.14
N THR A 510 -14.88 1.68 -5.14
CA THR A 510 -14.66 0.23 -5.31
C THR A 510 -15.80 -0.40 -6.11
N PHE A 511 -17.05 -0.08 -5.74
CA PHE A 511 -18.24 -0.53 -6.47
C PHE A 511 -18.23 -0.09 -7.94
N LYS A 512 -17.87 1.16 -8.22
CA LYS A 512 -17.78 1.68 -9.60
C LYS A 512 -16.61 1.09 -10.40
N ILE A 513 -15.45 0.88 -9.77
CA ILE A 513 -14.28 0.27 -10.41
C ILE A 513 -14.61 -1.17 -10.81
N GLU A 514 -15.25 -1.94 -9.91
CA GLU A 514 -15.70 -3.30 -10.23
C GLU A 514 -16.66 -3.29 -11.43
N ARG A 515 -17.63 -2.38 -11.44
CA ARG A 515 -18.57 -2.24 -12.57
C ARG A 515 -17.87 -1.92 -13.88
N LYS A 516 -16.99 -0.92 -13.88
CA LYS A 516 -16.31 -0.45 -15.08
C LYS A 516 -15.33 -1.48 -15.64
N MET A 517 -14.48 -2.03 -14.79
CA MET A 517 -13.42 -2.94 -15.25
C MET A 517 -13.96 -4.36 -15.46
N TYR A 518 -14.89 -4.81 -14.63
CA TYR A 518 -15.34 -6.21 -14.64
C TYR A 518 -16.76 -6.41 -15.18
N GLY A 519 -17.48 -5.34 -15.51
CA GLY A 519 -18.86 -5.40 -16.01
C GLY A 519 -19.84 -6.10 -15.07
N ARG A 520 -19.55 -6.07 -13.76
CA ARG A 520 -20.38 -6.64 -12.70
C ARG A 520 -20.38 -5.71 -11.49
N GLU A 521 -21.41 -5.78 -10.67
CA GLU A 521 -21.54 -4.94 -9.48
C GLU A 521 -22.11 -5.73 -8.30
N ASP A 522 -21.84 -5.27 -7.08
CA ASP A 522 -22.20 -5.96 -5.83
C ASP A 522 -23.07 -5.06 -4.94
N LEU A 523 -24.38 -5.12 -5.18
CA LEU A 523 -25.37 -4.32 -4.46
C LEU A 523 -25.46 -4.71 -2.98
N ASP A 524 -25.26 -5.98 -2.65
CA ASP A 524 -25.34 -6.47 -1.27
C ASP A 524 -24.16 -5.94 -0.43
N PHE A 525 -22.96 -5.85 -1.02
CA PHE A 525 -21.83 -5.14 -0.42
C PHE A 525 -22.16 -3.67 -0.18
N LEU A 526 -22.63 -2.97 -1.23
CA LEU A 526 -22.91 -1.54 -1.17
C LEU A 526 -23.96 -1.23 -0.09
N GLU A 527 -25.05 -1.98 -0.06
CA GLU A 527 -26.14 -1.86 0.91
C GLU A 527 -25.68 -2.17 2.35
N ARG A 528 -24.90 -3.24 2.54
CA ARG A 528 -24.41 -3.64 3.87
C ARG A 528 -23.49 -2.58 4.48
N VAL A 529 -22.51 -2.11 3.72
CA VAL A 529 -21.56 -1.10 4.21
C VAL A 529 -22.27 0.24 4.40
N PHE A 530 -23.18 0.63 3.50
CA PHE A 530 -24.02 1.83 3.66
C PHE A 530 -24.76 1.85 5.01
N GLN A 531 -25.38 0.73 5.40
CA GLN A 531 -26.10 0.64 6.68
C GLN A 531 -25.18 0.83 7.90
N LYS A 532 -23.95 0.31 7.86
CA LYS A 532 -22.98 0.51 8.93
C LYS A 532 -22.41 1.93 8.96
N LEU A 533 -22.18 2.51 7.78
CA LEU A 533 -21.79 3.90 7.65
C LEU A 533 -22.87 4.87 8.15
N LEU A 534 -24.15 4.50 8.16
CA LEU A 534 -25.17 5.31 8.85
C LEU A 534 -24.92 5.45 10.36
N LEU A 535 -24.43 4.39 11.00
CA LEU A 535 -24.06 4.42 12.42
C LEU A 535 -22.86 5.33 12.64
N ASN A 536 -21.84 5.21 11.78
CA ASN A 536 -20.66 6.07 11.83
C ASN A 536 -21.00 7.54 11.56
N PHE A 537 -21.80 7.83 10.54
CA PHE A 537 -22.30 9.17 10.26
C PHE A 537 -23.04 9.76 11.47
N THR A 538 -23.89 8.97 12.12
CA THR A 538 -24.63 9.41 13.31
C THR A 538 -23.69 9.65 14.50
N TRP A 539 -22.64 8.85 14.66
CA TRP A 539 -21.59 9.08 15.65
C TRP A 539 -20.90 10.43 15.42
N TRP A 540 -20.52 10.73 14.17
CA TRP A 540 -19.91 12.01 13.80
C TRP A 540 -20.79 13.19 14.18
N VAL A 541 -22.06 13.19 13.74
CA VAL A 541 -23.02 14.26 14.05
C VAL A 541 -23.17 14.46 15.56
N ASN A 542 -23.24 13.39 16.35
CA ASN A 542 -23.49 13.51 17.78
C ASN A 542 -22.23 13.84 18.61
N ARG A 543 -21.03 13.44 18.16
CA ARG A 543 -19.80 13.56 18.94
C ARG A 543 -18.88 14.68 18.48
N LYS A 544 -18.99 15.09 17.23
CA LYS A 544 -18.11 16.08 16.60
C LYS A 544 -18.83 17.36 16.19
N ASP A 545 -20.14 17.40 16.36
CA ASP A 545 -20.97 18.61 16.36
C ASP A 545 -21.84 18.64 17.64
N PHE A 546 -21.20 18.66 18.80
CA PHE A 546 -21.88 18.49 20.10
C PHE A 546 -22.94 19.58 20.35
N GLU A 547 -22.71 20.80 19.86
CA GLU A 547 -23.62 21.94 20.01
C GLU A 547 -24.67 22.04 18.90
N GLY A 548 -24.65 21.16 17.89
CA GLY A 548 -25.62 21.12 16.79
C GLY A 548 -25.53 22.34 15.85
N LYS A 549 -24.33 22.92 15.72
CA LYS A 549 -24.05 24.10 14.89
C LYS A 549 -23.80 23.75 13.43
N ASN A 550 -23.65 22.47 13.09
CA ASN A 550 -23.19 21.96 11.80
C ASN A 550 -21.79 22.46 11.41
N VAL A 551 -20.97 22.75 12.42
CA VAL A 551 -19.53 23.05 12.32
C VAL A 551 -18.81 22.02 13.17
N PHE A 552 -17.89 21.26 12.56
CA PHE A 552 -17.35 20.06 13.18
C PHE A 552 -15.96 20.28 13.79
N GLU A 553 -15.72 19.60 14.91
CA GLU A 553 -14.49 19.65 15.74
C GLU A 553 -13.79 18.28 15.72
N GLY A 554 -13.29 17.89 14.54
CA GLY A 554 -12.74 16.57 14.25
C GLY A 554 -11.44 16.22 14.96
N GLY A 555 -10.67 17.18 15.49
CA GLY A 555 -9.39 16.93 16.15
C GLY A 555 -8.27 16.58 15.15
N PHE A 556 -7.62 15.43 15.36
CA PHE A 556 -6.43 14.95 14.64
C PHE A 556 -6.58 14.89 13.10
N LEU A 557 -7.62 14.22 12.60
CA LEU A 557 -7.96 14.09 11.17
C LEU A 557 -6.80 13.67 10.23
N GLY A 558 -5.78 13.00 10.76
CA GLY A 558 -4.66 12.47 9.98
C GLY A 558 -3.71 13.52 9.38
N LEU A 559 -3.77 14.77 9.86
CA LEU A 559 -2.94 15.88 9.40
C LEU A 559 -2.14 16.45 10.57
N ASP A 560 -1.14 15.70 11.02
CA ASP A 560 -0.47 15.79 12.31
C ASP A 560 -0.06 17.21 12.70
N ASN A 561 0.86 17.81 11.96
CA ASN A 561 1.46 19.10 12.29
C ASN A 561 0.90 20.27 11.45
N ILE A 562 -0.18 20.08 10.67
CA ILE A 562 -0.66 21.08 9.70
C ILE A 562 -1.13 22.40 10.35
N GLY A 563 -1.60 22.30 11.60
CA GLY A 563 -2.15 23.41 12.37
C GLY A 563 -1.13 24.16 13.21
N LEU A 564 -1.55 25.31 13.74
CA LEU A 564 -0.78 26.10 14.72
C LEU A 564 -0.69 25.43 16.09
N PHE A 565 -1.74 24.71 16.48
CA PHE A 565 -1.86 24.01 17.76
C PHE A 565 -2.04 22.50 17.54
N ASN A 566 -1.67 21.71 18.55
CA ASN A 566 -2.05 20.30 18.60
C ASN A 566 -3.58 20.21 18.70
N ARG A 567 -4.22 19.67 17.66
CA ARG A 567 -5.68 19.58 17.52
C ARG A 567 -6.32 18.49 18.40
N SER A 568 -5.50 17.61 18.98
CA SER A 568 -5.95 16.56 19.89
C SER A 568 -5.96 16.99 21.36
N GLU A 569 -5.44 18.18 21.67
CA GLU A 569 -5.35 18.72 23.02
C GLU A 569 -6.25 19.94 23.22
N PRO A 570 -6.64 20.25 24.47
CA PRO A 570 -7.32 21.51 24.77
C PRO A 570 -6.48 22.70 24.33
N LEU A 571 -7.11 23.67 23.67
CA LEU A 571 -6.39 24.84 23.17
C LEU A 571 -5.80 25.66 24.34
N PRO A 572 -4.53 26.11 24.24
CA PRO A 572 -3.90 26.93 25.28
C PRO A 572 -4.58 28.29 25.46
N THR A 573 -5.38 28.71 24.49
CA THR A 573 -6.20 29.93 24.52
C THR A 573 -7.49 29.78 25.33
N GLY A 574 -7.88 28.55 25.70
CA GLY A 574 -9.13 28.24 26.40
C GLY A 574 -10.40 28.32 25.54
N GLY A 575 -10.26 28.55 24.22
CA GLY A 575 -11.37 28.52 23.26
C GLY A 575 -11.56 27.15 22.61
N THR A 576 -12.50 27.08 21.67
CA THR A 576 -12.80 25.87 20.88
C THR A 576 -12.38 26.07 19.43
N LEU A 577 -11.73 25.06 18.83
CA LEU A 577 -11.26 25.13 17.46
C LEU A 577 -12.37 24.72 16.48
N GLU A 578 -12.92 25.69 15.74
CA GLU A 578 -13.80 25.44 14.60
C GLU A 578 -12.93 25.11 13.37
N GLN A 579 -13.04 23.88 12.88
CA GLN A 579 -12.16 23.33 11.85
C GLN A 579 -12.82 23.32 10.46
N ALA A 580 -12.19 23.99 9.49
CA ALA A 580 -12.72 24.07 8.12
C ALA A 580 -12.62 22.74 7.38
N ASP A 581 -11.54 21.99 7.61
CA ASP A 581 -11.33 20.65 7.05
C ASP A 581 -12.33 19.65 7.64
N SER A 582 -12.51 19.60 8.96
CA SER A 582 -13.48 18.70 9.61
C SER A 582 -14.89 18.90 9.04
N THR A 583 -15.28 20.15 8.83
CA THR A 583 -16.58 20.52 8.28
C THR A 583 -16.67 20.14 6.79
N GLY A 584 -15.60 20.38 6.02
CA GLY A 584 -15.49 19.95 4.62
C GLY A 584 -15.57 18.43 4.44
N TRP A 585 -14.92 17.67 5.33
CA TRP A 585 -14.97 16.22 5.36
C TRP A 585 -16.38 15.68 5.63
N MET A 586 -17.12 16.30 6.56
CA MET A 586 -18.51 15.89 6.81
C MET A 586 -19.45 16.24 5.66
N ALA A 587 -19.23 17.38 4.99
CA ALA A 587 -19.95 17.68 3.76
C ALA A 587 -19.65 16.65 2.66
N PHE A 588 -18.38 16.26 2.50
CA PHE A 588 -17.96 15.21 1.58
C PHE A 588 -18.60 13.86 1.91
N TYR A 589 -18.64 13.49 3.19
CA TYR A 589 -19.29 12.27 3.67
C TYR A 589 -20.80 12.29 3.37
N CYS A 590 -21.49 13.41 3.62
CA CYS A 590 -22.90 13.58 3.23
C CYS A 590 -23.11 13.30 1.74
N LEU A 591 -22.29 13.89 0.88
CA LEU A 591 -22.43 13.70 -0.57
C LEU A 591 -22.10 12.27 -1.01
N CYS A 592 -21.13 11.61 -0.39
CA CYS A 592 -20.84 10.21 -0.66
C CYS A 592 -22.03 9.31 -0.27
N MET A 593 -22.60 9.52 0.91
CA MET A 593 -23.78 8.76 1.36
C MET A 593 -25.03 9.06 0.53
N LEU A 594 -25.21 10.32 0.09
CA LEU A 594 -26.25 10.68 -0.86
C LEU A 594 -26.07 9.90 -2.17
N ASN A 595 -24.86 9.85 -2.71
CA ASN A 595 -24.58 9.17 -3.98
C ASN A 595 -24.86 7.66 -3.88
N ILE A 596 -24.42 7.03 -2.79
CA ILE A 596 -24.72 5.61 -2.52
C ILE A 596 -26.23 5.38 -2.38
N ALA A 597 -26.95 6.24 -1.65
CA ALA A 597 -28.39 6.12 -1.48
C ALA A 597 -29.13 6.26 -2.81
N LEU A 598 -28.73 7.20 -3.67
CA LEU A 598 -29.32 7.37 -5.01
C LEU A 598 -29.01 6.18 -5.92
N GLU A 599 -27.82 5.59 -5.82
CA GLU A 599 -27.48 4.36 -6.52
C GLU A 599 -28.38 3.20 -6.10
N LEU A 600 -28.49 2.95 -4.79
CA LEU A 600 -29.36 1.90 -4.24
C LEU A 600 -30.84 2.14 -4.57
N ALA A 601 -31.26 3.41 -4.65
CA ALA A 601 -32.63 3.80 -5.00
C ALA A 601 -33.05 3.39 -6.41
N LYS A 602 -32.09 3.21 -7.35
CA LYS A 602 -32.36 2.66 -8.69
C LYS A 602 -32.98 1.26 -8.61
N HIS A 603 -32.62 0.48 -7.58
CA HIS A 603 -33.07 -0.89 -7.39
C HIS A 603 -34.13 -1.01 -6.29
N ARG A 604 -34.05 -0.17 -5.25
CA ARG A 604 -34.94 -0.20 -4.08
C ARG A 604 -35.36 1.21 -3.68
N ARG A 605 -36.58 1.61 -4.08
CA ARG A 605 -37.12 2.98 -3.87
C ARG A 605 -37.10 3.50 -2.43
N ILE A 606 -37.04 2.63 -1.42
CA ILE A 606 -36.95 3.03 0.00
C ILE A 606 -35.72 3.93 0.29
N TYR A 607 -34.65 3.80 -0.51
CA TYR A 607 -33.47 4.64 -0.37
C TYR A 607 -33.69 6.10 -0.82
N GLU A 608 -34.78 6.42 -1.52
CA GLU A 608 -35.15 7.83 -1.82
C GLU A 608 -35.39 8.63 -0.52
N ASP A 609 -35.97 8.01 0.50
CA ASP A 609 -36.29 8.67 1.76
C ASP A 609 -35.01 9.06 2.51
N ILE A 610 -34.02 8.17 2.54
CA ILE A 610 -32.75 8.44 3.23
C ILE A 610 -31.82 9.33 2.42
N ALA A 611 -31.90 9.31 1.08
CA ALA A 611 -31.19 10.27 0.24
C ALA A 611 -31.55 11.72 0.61
N SER A 612 -32.83 11.98 0.88
CA SER A 612 -33.31 13.31 1.31
C SER A 612 -32.64 13.81 2.59
N LYS A 613 -32.37 12.92 3.55
CA LYS A 613 -31.65 13.25 4.80
C LYS A 613 -30.25 13.80 4.50
N PHE A 614 -29.48 13.11 3.65
CA PHE A 614 -28.11 13.53 3.33
C PHE A 614 -28.06 14.81 2.52
N PHE A 615 -29.00 14.98 1.59
CA PHE A 615 -29.17 16.23 0.85
C PHE A 615 -29.44 17.41 1.79
N GLU A 616 -30.42 17.29 2.70
CA GLU A 616 -30.74 18.35 3.66
C GLU A 616 -29.58 18.63 4.63
N HIS A 617 -28.92 17.58 5.12
CA HIS A 617 -27.80 17.75 6.05
C HIS A 617 -26.61 18.44 5.36
N PHE A 618 -26.32 18.10 4.10
CA PHE A 618 -25.33 18.82 3.31
C PHE A 618 -25.67 20.31 3.14
N MET A 619 -26.94 20.65 2.89
CA MET A 619 -27.39 22.04 2.80
C MET A 619 -27.18 22.81 4.11
N LEU A 620 -27.44 22.18 5.26
CA LEU A 620 -27.22 22.78 6.58
C LEU A 620 -25.72 23.03 6.85
N ILE A 621 -24.86 22.07 6.52
CA ILE A 621 -23.40 22.24 6.64
C ILE A 621 -22.91 23.38 5.73
N SER A 622 -23.37 23.41 4.48
CA SER A 622 -22.96 24.44 3.51
C SER A 622 -23.34 25.84 3.98
N ASP A 623 -24.55 25.99 4.54
CA ASP A 623 -24.99 27.25 5.14
C ASP A 623 -24.16 27.63 6.37
N ALA A 624 -23.93 26.70 7.31
CA ALA A 624 -23.17 26.97 8.54
C ALA A 624 -21.69 27.33 8.28
N MET A 625 -21.05 26.66 7.33
CA MET A 625 -19.67 26.93 6.94
C MET A 625 -19.52 28.31 6.30
N THR A 626 -20.56 28.77 5.61
CA THR A 626 -20.51 29.96 4.78
C THR A 626 -21.12 31.21 5.42
N TYR A 627 -22.21 31.05 6.16
CA TYR A 627 -23.06 32.14 6.63
C TYR A 627 -23.56 31.83 8.04
N LYS A 628 -23.05 32.54 9.07
CA LYS A 628 -23.68 32.52 10.40
C LYS A 628 -24.78 33.57 10.44
N SER A 629 -26.04 33.15 10.53
CA SER A 629 -27.19 34.06 10.54
C SER A 629 -27.28 34.85 11.86
N GLY A 630 -27.27 36.18 11.79
CA GLY A 630 -27.73 37.05 12.87
C GLY A 630 -26.71 37.54 13.93
N SER A 631 -25.40 37.29 13.80
CA SER A 631 -24.40 37.82 14.74
C SER A 631 -23.18 38.43 14.04
N LYS A 632 -22.36 39.21 14.78
CA LYS A 632 -21.09 39.80 14.32
C LYS A 632 -19.95 38.76 14.15
N GLU A 633 -20.27 37.46 14.17
CA GLU A 633 -19.30 36.37 14.06
C GLU A 633 -18.85 36.17 12.62
N LYS A 634 -17.55 35.93 12.41
CA LYS A 634 -16.97 35.64 11.08
C LYS A 634 -17.17 34.15 10.73
N SER A 635 -17.56 33.87 9.48
CA SER A 635 -17.56 32.52 8.86
C SER A 635 -16.13 31.95 8.75
N LEU A 636 -15.98 30.66 8.46
CA LEU A 636 -14.69 30.05 8.11
C LEU A 636 -14.15 30.52 6.74
N TRP A 637 -15.01 31.10 5.89
CA TRP A 637 -14.59 31.80 4.67
C TRP A 637 -14.11 33.22 4.99
N ASN A 638 -12.93 33.57 4.50
CA ASN A 638 -12.42 34.93 4.57
C ASN A 638 -12.66 35.64 3.23
N GLU A 639 -13.46 36.71 3.22
CA GLU A 639 -13.80 37.43 1.98
C GLU A 639 -12.64 38.28 1.42
N ASP A 640 -11.79 38.79 2.31
CA ASP A 640 -10.66 39.66 1.95
C ASP A 640 -9.57 38.84 1.25
N ASP A 641 -9.24 37.67 1.81
CA ASP A 641 -8.26 36.76 1.23
C ASP A 641 -8.89 35.88 0.15
N GLY A 642 -10.16 35.49 0.29
CA GLY A 642 -10.82 34.58 -0.65
C GLY A 642 -10.40 33.12 -0.45
N PHE A 643 -10.31 32.69 0.81
CA PHE A 643 -9.88 31.35 1.20
C PHE A 643 -10.52 30.91 2.52
N TYR A 644 -10.53 29.60 2.78
CA TYR A 644 -11.06 29.03 4.02
C TYR A 644 -9.97 28.87 5.07
N TYR A 645 -10.31 29.17 6.33
CA TYR A 645 -9.42 29.07 7.49
C TYR A 645 -10.13 28.45 8.69
N ASP A 646 -9.35 27.78 9.53
CA ASP A 646 -9.79 27.44 10.89
C ASP A 646 -10.03 28.72 11.70
N ALA A 647 -10.87 28.61 12.73
CA ALA A 647 -11.13 29.70 13.66
C ALA A 647 -11.19 29.23 15.11
N ILE A 648 -10.79 30.09 16.04
CA ILE A 648 -11.00 29.88 17.47
C ILE A 648 -12.28 30.60 17.86
N ALA A 649 -13.24 29.86 18.38
CA ALA A 649 -14.43 30.39 19.03
C ALA A 649 -14.17 30.56 20.53
N TYR A 650 -14.37 31.77 21.04
CA TYR A 650 -14.25 32.11 22.46
C TYR A 650 -15.64 32.24 23.11
N SER A 651 -15.71 32.39 24.43
CA SER A 651 -16.98 32.63 25.13
C SER A 651 -17.67 33.91 24.63
N GLY A 652 -18.86 33.78 24.02
CA GLY A 652 -19.61 34.88 23.41
C GLY A 652 -19.47 34.92 21.88
N PRO A 653 -19.80 36.05 21.20
CA PRO A 653 -19.79 36.12 19.74
C PRO A 653 -18.40 36.42 19.15
N TYR A 654 -17.32 36.08 19.85
CA TYR A 654 -15.97 36.42 19.44
C TYR A 654 -15.30 35.21 18.78
N THR A 655 -15.00 35.35 17.50
CA THR A 655 -14.25 34.36 16.72
C THR A 655 -12.98 34.99 16.13
N GLN A 656 -11.90 34.23 16.11
CA GLN A 656 -10.61 34.64 15.56
C GLN A 656 -10.16 33.60 14.52
N GLN A 657 -10.11 34.00 13.25
CA GLN A 657 -9.57 33.15 12.18
C GLN A 657 -8.05 32.99 12.30
N LEU A 658 -7.57 31.82 11.90
CA LEU A 658 -6.16 31.47 11.82
C LEU A 658 -5.75 31.44 10.32
N PRO A 659 -5.23 32.54 9.75
CA PRO A 659 -4.90 32.65 8.32
C PRO A 659 -3.66 31.84 7.92
N VAL A 660 -3.73 30.52 8.10
CA VAL A 660 -2.76 29.53 7.63
C VAL A 660 -3.27 28.95 6.32
N ARG A 661 -2.61 29.27 5.20
CA ARG A 661 -2.93 28.78 3.86
C ARG A 661 -2.40 27.36 3.69
N SER A 662 -3.18 26.39 4.14
CA SER A 662 -2.89 24.96 4.02
C SER A 662 -3.98 24.20 3.26
N LEU A 663 -3.78 22.88 3.08
CA LEU A 663 -4.80 21.96 2.57
C LEU A 663 -6.13 22.07 3.31
N VAL A 664 -6.13 22.53 4.57
CA VAL A 664 -7.36 22.81 5.33
C VAL A 664 -8.33 23.69 4.54
N GLY A 665 -7.81 24.70 3.83
CA GLY A 665 -8.62 25.58 3.01
C GLY A 665 -8.98 25.02 1.62
N LEU A 666 -8.35 23.92 1.20
CA LEU A 666 -8.61 23.22 -0.06
C LEU A 666 -9.57 22.02 0.10
N ILE A 667 -9.58 21.36 1.26
CA ILE A 667 -10.46 20.23 1.60
C ILE A 667 -11.96 20.49 1.31
N PRO A 668 -12.52 21.71 1.47
CA PRO A 668 -13.90 21.99 1.08
C PRO A 668 -14.23 21.69 -0.40
N LEU A 669 -13.22 21.65 -1.30
CA LEU A 669 -13.40 21.26 -2.70
C LEU A 669 -13.82 19.79 -2.87
N TYR A 670 -13.48 18.91 -1.91
CA TYR A 670 -13.85 17.48 -1.94
C TYR A 670 -15.35 17.27 -1.97
N ALA A 671 -16.08 18.11 -1.23
CA ALA A 671 -17.52 18.09 -1.14
C ALA A 671 -18.19 18.64 -2.41
N THR A 672 -18.12 17.88 -3.49
CA THR A 672 -18.71 18.20 -4.79
C THR A 672 -19.38 16.98 -5.41
N LEU A 673 -20.64 17.12 -5.84
CA LEU A 673 -21.44 16.09 -6.51
C LEU A 673 -22.30 16.70 -7.61
N THR A 674 -22.33 16.03 -8.77
CA THR A 674 -23.24 16.36 -9.87
C THR A 674 -24.44 15.41 -9.87
N LEU A 675 -25.66 15.95 -9.86
CA LEU A 675 -26.88 15.16 -10.03
C LEU A 675 -27.36 15.24 -11.48
N GLU A 676 -27.53 14.08 -12.10
CA GLU A 676 -28.02 13.94 -13.47
C GLU A 676 -29.55 14.05 -13.55
N PRO A 677 -30.11 14.82 -14.49
CA PRO A 677 -31.55 14.96 -14.66
C PRO A 677 -32.27 13.62 -14.87
N GLU A 678 -31.64 12.72 -15.61
CA GLU A 678 -32.15 11.38 -15.93
C GLU A 678 -32.34 10.55 -14.65
N LEU A 679 -31.36 10.61 -13.75
CA LEU A 679 -31.42 9.95 -12.45
C LEU A 679 -32.51 10.58 -11.58
N ILE A 680 -32.55 11.92 -11.47
CA ILE A 680 -33.56 12.63 -10.67
C ILE A 680 -34.98 12.30 -11.18
N ASN A 681 -35.18 12.23 -12.49
CA ASN A 681 -36.48 11.94 -13.09
C ASN A 681 -36.96 10.50 -12.81
N LYS A 682 -36.05 9.56 -12.56
CA LYS A 682 -36.39 8.19 -12.14
C LYS A 682 -36.73 8.07 -10.64
N LEU A 683 -36.43 9.09 -9.84
CA LEU A 683 -36.59 9.11 -8.38
C LEU A 683 -37.61 10.19 -7.96
N PRO A 684 -38.92 9.96 -8.15
CA PRO A 684 -39.95 11.00 -8.03
C PRO A 684 -40.13 11.52 -6.60
N SER A 685 -39.90 10.69 -5.57
CA SER A 685 -40.04 11.12 -4.17
C SER A 685 -38.87 12.02 -3.79
N PHE A 686 -37.65 11.62 -4.16
CA PHE A 686 -36.46 12.46 -3.97
C PHE A 686 -36.58 13.77 -4.76
N LYS A 687 -37.00 13.72 -6.02
CA LYS A 687 -37.23 14.91 -6.85
C LYS A 687 -38.21 15.88 -6.21
N LYS A 688 -39.35 15.39 -5.71
CA LYS A 688 -40.34 16.23 -5.02
C LYS A 688 -39.75 16.89 -3.78
N ARG A 689 -38.90 16.19 -3.02
CA ARG A 689 -38.27 16.74 -1.82
C ARG A 689 -37.20 17.78 -2.15
N LEU A 690 -36.40 17.53 -3.18
CA LEU A 690 -35.46 18.49 -3.74
C LEU A 690 -36.21 19.77 -4.15
N GLU A 691 -37.23 19.66 -5.01
CA GLU A 691 -38.06 20.79 -5.46
C GLU A 691 -38.71 21.53 -4.28
N TRP A 692 -39.25 20.81 -3.30
CA TRP A 692 -39.82 21.41 -2.09
C TRP A 692 -38.77 22.22 -1.31
N PHE A 693 -37.55 21.69 -1.13
CA PHE A 693 -36.49 22.40 -0.42
C PHE A 693 -36.10 23.68 -1.16
N VAL A 694 -35.97 23.60 -2.48
CA VAL A 694 -35.70 24.76 -3.33
C VAL A 694 -36.75 25.85 -3.21
N GLU A 695 -38.03 25.47 -3.19
CA GLU A 695 -39.15 26.41 -3.12
C GLU A 695 -39.33 27.02 -1.72
N ASN A 696 -39.09 26.25 -0.66
CA ASN A 696 -39.43 26.63 0.72
C ASN A 696 -38.23 27.11 1.56
N ARG A 697 -37.00 26.84 1.11
CA ARG A 697 -35.72 27.28 1.71
C ARG A 697 -34.87 27.98 0.65
N HIS A 698 -35.52 28.86 -0.12
CA HIS A 698 -34.96 29.48 -1.32
C HIS A 698 -33.68 30.28 -1.05
N ASP A 699 -33.56 30.91 0.12
CA ASP A 699 -32.38 31.64 0.58
C ASP A 699 -31.16 30.73 0.83
N VAL A 700 -31.36 29.60 1.50
CA VAL A 700 -30.31 28.58 1.72
C VAL A 700 -29.98 27.88 0.40
N ALA A 701 -30.99 27.62 -0.43
CA ALA A 701 -30.86 26.94 -1.70
C ALA A 701 -30.09 27.76 -2.75
N GLU A 702 -30.39 29.05 -2.93
CA GLU A 702 -29.65 29.92 -3.87
C GLU A 702 -28.20 30.17 -3.44
N ARG A 703 -27.94 30.15 -2.13
CA ARG A 703 -26.60 30.43 -1.57
C ARG A 703 -25.65 29.23 -1.63
N ASN A 704 -26.19 28.01 -1.48
CA ASN A 704 -25.41 26.79 -1.30
C ASN A 704 -25.50 25.81 -2.50
N MET A 705 -26.38 26.07 -3.47
CA MET A 705 -26.38 25.36 -4.75
C MET A 705 -25.98 26.34 -5.85
N ALA A 706 -24.78 26.15 -6.41
CA ALA A 706 -24.26 26.98 -7.49
C ALA A 706 -25.22 27.08 -8.68
N SER A 707 -26.14 26.11 -8.83
CA SER A 707 -27.25 26.24 -9.76
C SER A 707 -28.41 25.27 -9.60
N ILE A 708 -29.56 25.80 -9.22
CA ILE A 708 -30.86 25.21 -9.54
C ILE A 708 -31.47 25.90 -10.76
N ARG A 709 -31.24 27.20 -10.93
CA ARG A 709 -31.83 28.02 -12.00
C ARG A 709 -31.02 28.04 -13.31
N LYS A 710 -29.69 27.86 -13.26
CA LYS A 710 -28.76 27.96 -14.40
C LYS A 710 -28.10 26.60 -14.71
N ARG A 711 -28.89 25.66 -15.21
CA ARG A 711 -28.52 24.25 -15.36
C ARG A 711 -27.15 24.10 -16.05
N GLY A 712 -26.32 23.18 -15.56
CA GLY A 712 -24.97 22.93 -16.08
C GLY A 712 -24.99 22.23 -17.43
N GLN A 713 -23.83 21.78 -17.89
CA GLN A 713 -23.73 20.91 -19.07
C GLN A 713 -24.61 19.66 -18.87
N GLY A 714 -25.37 19.27 -19.90
CA GLY A 714 -26.33 18.17 -19.80
C GLY A 714 -27.50 18.43 -18.84
N ASN A 715 -27.81 19.69 -18.54
CA ASN A 715 -28.89 20.08 -17.62
C ASN A 715 -28.69 19.63 -16.15
N ARG A 716 -27.45 19.29 -15.76
CA ARG A 716 -27.07 18.80 -14.42
C ARG A 716 -27.26 19.83 -13.29
N ILE A 717 -27.35 19.34 -12.05
CA ILE A 717 -27.33 20.15 -10.80
C ILE A 717 -26.00 19.94 -10.08
N LEU A 718 -25.40 21.02 -9.58
CA LEU A 718 -24.18 20.96 -8.76
C LEU A 718 -24.51 21.15 -7.29
N LEU A 719 -24.14 20.17 -6.46
CA LEU A 719 -24.04 20.28 -5.01
C LEU A 719 -22.57 20.49 -4.67
N SER A 720 -22.20 21.65 -4.14
CA SER A 720 -20.83 21.94 -3.70
C SER A 720 -20.80 22.95 -2.56
N LEU A 721 -19.83 22.83 -1.66
CA LEU A 721 -19.54 23.86 -0.65
C LEU A 721 -18.97 25.14 -1.29
N VAL A 722 -18.36 25.01 -2.46
CA VAL A 722 -17.62 26.07 -3.12
C VAL A 722 -18.43 26.58 -4.32
N SER A 723 -18.85 27.84 -4.25
CA SER A 723 -19.51 28.51 -5.38
C SER A 723 -18.52 28.78 -6.52
N LYS A 724 -19.02 29.10 -7.72
CA LYS A 724 -18.17 29.40 -8.88
C LYS A 724 -17.12 30.49 -8.57
N ASP A 725 -17.55 31.60 -7.96
CA ASP A 725 -16.66 32.74 -7.67
C ASP A 725 -15.59 32.37 -6.64
N ARG A 726 -15.94 31.54 -5.65
CA ARG A 726 -14.98 31.02 -4.67
C ARG A 726 -14.03 30.02 -5.28
N LEU A 727 -14.53 29.15 -6.17
CA LEU A 727 -13.72 28.21 -6.91
C LEU A 727 -12.65 28.94 -7.72
N GLU A 728 -13.03 30.01 -8.45
CA GLU A 728 -12.07 30.87 -9.17
C GLU A 728 -11.00 31.46 -8.22
N LYS A 729 -11.39 31.97 -7.04
CA LYS A 729 -10.46 32.52 -6.03
C LYS A 729 -9.53 31.47 -5.43
N ILE A 730 -10.04 30.29 -5.09
CA ILE A 730 -9.25 29.18 -4.51
C ILE A 730 -8.26 28.65 -5.56
N LEU A 731 -8.73 28.39 -6.79
CA LEU A 731 -7.88 27.86 -7.86
C LEU A 731 -6.76 28.82 -8.24
N LYS A 732 -7.01 30.14 -8.18
CA LYS A 732 -5.96 31.14 -8.37
C LYS A 732 -4.78 30.96 -7.40
N ARG A 733 -5.00 30.48 -6.18
CA ARG A 733 -3.92 30.20 -5.21
C ARG A 733 -3.39 28.80 -5.33
N MET A 734 -4.30 27.83 -5.48
CA MET A 734 -3.95 26.41 -5.58
C MET A 734 -3.03 26.15 -6.78
N LEU A 735 -3.22 26.89 -7.88
CA LEU A 735 -2.46 26.76 -9.13
C LEU A 735 -1.35 27.81 -9.26
N ASP A 736 -1.00 28.52 -8.19
CA ASP A 736 0.12 29.47 -8.16
C ASP A 736 1.40 28.75 -7.69
N GLU A 737 2.46 28.86 -8.48
CA GLU A 737 3.75 28.20 -8.24
C GLU A 737 4.47 28.77 -7.00
N ASP A 738 4.22 30.04 -6.66
CA ASP A 738 4.69 30.71 -5.45
C ASP A 738 3.80 30.40 -4.21
N GLU A 739 2.73 29.63 -4.39
CA GLU A 739 1.87 29.13 -3.31
C GLU A 739 1.85 27.59 -3.28
N PHE A 740 0.81 26.95 -3.80
CA PHE A 740 0.60 25.50 -3.64
C PHE A 740 1.11 24.66 -4.82
N PHE A 741 1.30 25.24 -6.01
CA PHE A 741 1.48 24.48 -7.25
C PHE A 741 2.95 24.15 -7.51
N SER A 742 3.46 23.12 -6.85
CA SER A 742 4.81 22.62 -7.11
C SER A 742 4.94 21.99 -8.49
N ASP A 743 6.15 21.92 -9.03
CA ASP A 743 6.51 21.09 -10.20
C ASP A 743 6.20 19.60 -10.00
N HIS A 744 5.93 19.20 -8.76
CA HIS A 744 5.69 17.82 -8.36
C HIS A 744 4.27 17.53 -7.86
N GLY A 745 3.37 18.53 -7.81
CA GLY A 745 1.98 18.37 -7.33
C GLY A 745 1.49 19.54 -6.47
N ILE A 746 0.40 19.33 -5.72
CA ILE A 746 -0.13 20.32 -4.77
C ILE A 746 0.51 20.12 -3.39
N ARG A 747 1.17 21.18 -2.90
CA ARG A 747 1.81 21.25 -1.57
C ARG A 747 0.77 21.21 -0.45
N SER A 748 1.17 20.67 0.70
CA SER A 748 0.31 20.63 1.90
C SER A 748 0.11 21.99 2.57
N LEU A 749 1.10 22.88 2.44
CA LEU A 749 1.07 24.26 2.91
C LEU A 749 1.58 25.19 1.80
N SER A 750 0.97 26.37 1.66
CA SER A 750 1.39 27.37 0.68
C SER A 750 2.82 27.85 0.95
N LYS A 751 3.64 27.87 -0.10
CA LYS A 751 5.01 28.40 -0.09
C LYS A 751 5.07 29.89 0.31
N TYR A 752 3.95 30.61 0.23
CA TYR A 752 3.78 31.95 0.81
C TYR A 752 4.29 32.07 2.26
N HIS A 753 4.08 31.02 3.07
CA HIS A 753 4.48 30.99 4.48
C HIS A 753 5.98 30.81 4.72
N GLU A 754 6.78 30.62 3.68
CA GLU A 754 8.24 30.70 3.75
C GLU A 754 8.67 32.13 4.15
N LYS A 755 8.10 33.14 3.48
CA LYS A 755 8.39 34.56 3.74
C LYS A 755 7.44 35.18 4.77
N HIS A 756 6.28 34.58 4.98
CA HIS A 756 5.21 35.10 5.84
C HIS A 756 4.70 34.01 6.81
N PRO A 757 5.54 33.51 7.74
CA PRO A 757 5.09 32.53 8.70
C PRO A 757 3.98 33.10 9.57
N TYR A 758 3.00 32.27 9.91
CA TYR A 758 1.92 32.66 10.81
C TYR A 758 2.31 32.34 12.26
N SER A 759 2.11 33.27 13.17
CA SER A 759 2.42 33.10 14.59
C SER A 759 1.38 33.72 15.51
N MET A 760 1.31 33.21 16.74
CA MET A 760 0.45 33.72 17.81
C MET A 760 1.18 33.59 19.15
N ASP A 761 1.21 34.67 19.93
CA ASP A 761 1.63 34.62 21.33
C ASP A 761 0.42 34.24 22.20
N VAL A 762 0.56 33.15 22.97
CA VAL A 762 -0.42 32.70 23.94
C VAL A 762 0.29 32.52 25.28
N ASN A 763 -0.08 33.34 26.26
CA ASN A 763 0.49 33.31 27.61
C ASN A 763 2.03 33.42 27.65
N GLY A 764 2.65 34.17 26.72
CA GLY A 764 4.10 34.35 26.65
C GLY A 764 4.85 33.21 25.94
N GLN A 765 4.13 32.26 25.34
CA GLN A 765 4.67 31.25 24.43
C GLN A 765 4.27 31.58 22.99
N GLU A 766 5.25 31.65 22.10
CA GLU A 766 5.02 31.82 20.66
C GLU A 766 4.74 30.46 20.01
N PHE A 767 3.59 30.35 19.36
CA PHE A 767 3.25 29.26 18.45
C PHE A 767 3.46 29.75 17.03
N LYS A 768 4.09 28.93 16.17
CA LYS A 768 4.46 29.32 14.80
C LYS A 768 4.26 28.18 13.79
N VAL A 769 3.77 28.55 12.59
CA VAL A 769 3.72 27.69 11.40
C VAL A 769 4.49 28.37 10.28
N SER A 770 5.46 27.64 9.72
CA SER A 770 6.28 28.07 8.57
C SER A 770 6.19 27.01 7.47
N TYR A 771 6.53 27.38 6.23
CA TYR A 771 6.70 26.43 5.15
C TYR A 771 7.98 25.59 5.35
N VAL A 772 7.81 24.27 5.40
CA VAL A 772 8.86 23.26 5.56
C VAL A 772 8.63 22.23 4.46
N PRO A 773 9.36 22.29 3.34
CA PRO A 773 9.03 21.51 2.14
C PRO A 773 9.31 20.01 2.27
N GLY A 774 10.27 19.60 3.12
CA GLY A 774 10.72 18.21 3.27
C GLY A 774 10.42 17.63 4.65
N ASP A 775 11.42 17.08 5.33
CA ASP A 775 11.29 16.48 6.67
C ASP A 775 10.83 17.48 7.73
N SER A 776 10.16 17.00 8.79
CA SER A 776 9.66 17.86 9.86
C SER A 776 10.80 18.52 10.65
N ASP A 777 10.68 19.82 10.89
CA ASP A 777 11.60 20.57 11.76
C ASP A 777 11.28 20.43 13.26
N SER A 778 10.29 19.60 13.60
CA SER A 778 9.81 19.40 14.98
C SER A 778 9.44 17.94 15.29
N GLY A 779 9.47 17.57 16.57
CA GLY A 779 9.08 16.24 17.05
C GLY A 779 7.59 16.06 17.35
N LEU A 780 6.72 16.97 16.91
CA LEU A 780 5.27 16.82 17.09
C LEU A 780 4.80 15.53 16.40
N PHE A 781 4.01 14.71 17.11
CA PHE A 781 3.44 13.45 16.61
C PHE A 781 4.49 12.41 16.13
N GLY A 782 5.59 12.24 16.87
CA GLY A 782 6.61 11.22 16.53
C GLY A 782 7.62 11.67 15.49
N GLY A 783 7.36 12.79 14.80
CA GLY A 783 8.35 13.52 14.01
C GLY A 783 8.67 12.97 12.61
N ASN A 784 8.05 11.85 12.20
CA ASN A 784 8.31 11.18 10.92
C ASN A 784 7.54 11.83 9.76
N SER A 785 6.29 12.23 10.00
CA SER A 785 5.42 12.83 8.98
C SER A 785 5.45 14.36 9.02
N ASN A 786 5.33 15.02 7.85
CA ASN A 786 5.23 16.48 7.74
C ASN A 786 4.13 16.96 6.76
N TRP A 787 3.22 17.79 7.27
CA TRP A 787 2.11 18.41 6.52
C TRP A 787 2.28 19.92 6.30
N ARG A 788 3.49 20.46 6.50
CA ARG A 788 3.79 21.91 6.39
C ARG A 788 4.48 22.31 5.08
N GLY A 789 4.21 21.59 4.00
CA GLY A 789 4.84 21.85 2.70
C GLY A 789 4.90 20.66 1.77
N PRO A 790 5.19 19.43 2.24
CA PRO A 790 5.34 18.27 1.36
C PRO A 790 4.09 17.94 0.56
N ILE A 791 4.27 17.14 -0.49
CA ILE A 791 3.23 16.65 -1.39
C ILE A 791 2.83 15.24 -0.95
N TRP A 792 1.52 15.03 -0.85
CA TRP A 792 0.91 13.76 -0.44
C TRP A 792 -0.06 13.28 -1.53
N LEU A 793 0.09 12.03 -1.98
CA LEU A 793 -0.70 11.49 -3.08
C LEU A 793 -2.20 11.36 -2.74
N CYS A 794 -2.53 10.99 -1.50
CA CYS A 794 -3.91 10.76 -1.06
C CYS A 794 -4.81 12.00 -1.23
N VAL A 795 -4.38 13.16 -0.75
CA VAL A 795 -5.12 14.43 -0.87
C VAL A 795 -5.10 14.99 -2.29
N ASN A 796 -3.97 14.87 -2.99
CA ASN A 796 -3.89 15.24 -4.40
C ASN A 796 -4.87 14.44 -5.26
N PHE A 797 -5.01 13.13 -5.01
CA PHE A 797 -5.96 12.27 -5.70
C PHE A 797 -7.41 12.76 -5.53
N LEU A 798 -7.79 13.17 -4.31
CA LEU A 798 -9.13 13.73 -4.06
C LEU A 798 -9.33 15.10 -4.71
N LEU A 799 -8.30 15.95 -4.77
CA LEU A 799 -8.35 17.23 -5.50
C LEU A 799 -8.57 17.00 -7.00
N ILE A 800 -7.85 16.03 -7.58
CA ILE A 800 -8.02 15.62 -8.99
C ILE A 800 -9.47 15.19 -9.24
N GLU A 801 -10.03 14.29 -8.41
CA GLU A 801 -11.43 13.87 -8.57
C GLU A 801 -12.42 15.04 -8.44
N SER A 802 -12.16 15.98 -7.53
CA SER A 802 -13.00 17.18 -7.39
C SER A 802 -12.99 18.06 -8.63
N LEU A 803 -11.81 18.31 -9.21
CA LEU A 803 -11.67 19.09 -10.44
C LEU A 803 -12.43 18.44 -11.60
N GLN A 804 -12.35 17.11 -11.71
CA GLN A 804 -13.10 16.35 -12.71
C GLN A 804 -14.62 16.49 -12.51
N ARG A 805 -15.12 16.43 -11.27
CA ARG A 805 -16.55 16.64 -10.98
C ARG A 805 -17.02 18.07 -11.29
N PHE A 806 -16.19 19.08 -11.00
CA PHE A 806 -16.50 20.46 -11.40
C PHE A 806 -16.49 20.60 -12.93
N TYR A 807 -15.56 19.93 -13.63
CA TYR A 807 -15.51 19.91 -15.09
C TYR A 807 -16.80 19.33 -15.69
N MET A 808 -17.31 18.21 -15.16
CA MET A 808 -18.56 17.61 -15.64
C MET A 808 -19.78 18.54 -15.58
N PHE A 809 -19.77 19.51 -14.65
CA PHE A 809 -20.84 20.50 -14.51
C PHE A 809 -20.61 21.74 -15.37
N TYR A 810 -19.41 22.33 -15.31
CA TYR A 810 -19.11 23.60 -15.96
C TYR A 810 -18.67 23.46 -17.43
N GLY A 811 -18.18 22.28 -17.82
CA GLY A 811 -17.68 22.00 -19.16
C GLY A 811 -16.44 22.78 -19.56
N PRO A 812 -16.04 22.72 -20.85
CA PRO A 812 -14.83 23.35 -21.38
C PRO A 812 -14.87 24.90 -21.41
N GLN A 813 -16.03 25.50 -21.15
CA GLN A 813 -16.25 26.95 -21.16
C GLN A 813 -15.74 27.62 -19.89
N PHE A 814 -15.68 26.90 -18.78
CA PHE A 814 -15.07 27.41 -17.55
C PHE A 814 -13.59 27.11 -17.56
N LYS A 815 -12.79 28.17 -17.71
CA LYS A 815 -11.34 28.10 -17.75
C LYS A 815 -10.73 28.93 -16.64
N VAL A 816 -9.63 28.43 -16.10
CA VAL A 816 -8.79 29.10 -15.11
C VAL A 816 -7.36 29.15 -15.64
N GLU A 817 -6.58 30.11 -15.14
CA GLU A 817 -5.17 30.23 -15.48
C GLU A 817 -4.38 29.11 -14.76
N CYS A 818 -3.58 28.33 -15.49
CA CYS A 818 -2.83 27.20 -14.95
C CYS A 818 -1.48 27.04 -15.66
N PRO A 819 -0.34 27.36 -15.00
CA PRO A 819 -0.26 27.99 -13.68
C PRO A 819 -0.84 29.40 -13.62
N THR A 820 -1.17 29.87 -12.43
CA THR A 820 -1.56 31.27 -12.21
C THR A 820 -0.43 32.22 -12.59
N GLY A 821 -0.74 33.30 -13.30
CA GLY A 821 0.24 34.25 -13.82
C GLY A 821 0.95 33.85 -15.12
N SER A 822 0.69 32.65 -15.67
CA SER A 822 1.32 32.19 -16.91
C SER A 822 0.73 32.76 -18.20
N GLY A 823 -0.52 33.22 -18.17
CA GLY A 823 -1.34 33.55 -19.34
C GLY A 823 -2.03 32.35 -20.00
N ASP A 824 -1.75 31.11 -19.56
CA ASP A 824 -2.32 29.90 -20.13
C ASP A 824 -3.63 29.50 -19.42
N TYR A 825 -4.72 29.46 -20.17
CA TYR A 825 -6.06 29.15 -19.65
C TYR A 825 -6.52 27.74 -20.00
N MET A 826 -6.79 26.93 -18.97
CA MET A 826 -7.20 25.54 -19.09
C MET A 826 -8.59 25.32 -18.48
N HIS A 827 -9.39 24.41 -19.05
CA HIS A 827 -10.56 23.91 -18.34
C HIS A 827 -10.14 22.93 -17.24
N LEU A 828 -11.01 22.69 -16.27
CA LEU A 828 -10.67 21.92 -15.07
C LEU A 828 -10.27 20.46 -15.35
N GLY A 829 -10.75 19.87 -16.45
CA GLY A 829 -10.27 18.58 -16.95
C GLY A 829 -8.76 18.56 -17.20
N HIS A 830 -8.25 19.49 -18.01
CA HIS A 830 -6.80 19.62 -18.25
C HIS A 830 -6.01 20.04 -17.01
N VAL A 831 -6.60 20.83 -16.10
CA VAL A 831 -5.95 21.13 -14.80
C VAL A 831 -5.76 19.83 -13.99
N SER A 832 -6.76 18.94 -13.99
CA SER A 832 -6.66 17.65 -13.32
C SER A 832 -5.61 16.72 -13.94
N GLU A 833 -5.43 16.78 -15.27
CA GLU A 833 -4.38 16.04 -15.99
C GLU A 833 -3.00 16.61 -15.69
N GLU A 834 -2.85 17.93 -15.66
CA GLU A 834 -1.59 18.60 -15.31
C GLU A 834 -1.09 18.17 -13.92
N ILE A 835 -1.97 18.13 -12.92
CA ILE A 835 -1.61 17.66 -11.57
C ILE A 835 -1.21 16.18 -11.60
N GLN A 836 -1.96 15.33 -12.32
CA GLN A 836 -1.62 13.91 -12.46
C GLN A 836 -0.27 13.68 -13.14
N HIS A 837 0.08 14.49 -14.16
CA HIS A 837 1.38 14.40 -14.83
C HIS A 837 2.51 14.77 -13.86
N ARG A 838 2.37 15.86 -13.10
CA ARG A 838 3.37 16.28 -12.11
C ARG A 838 3.62 15.20 -11.04
N LEU A 839 2.56 14.53 -10.58
CA LEU A 839 2.67 13.42 -9.64
C LEU A 839 3.33 12.18 -10.26
N GLN A 840 3.07 11.89 -11.54
CA GLN A 840 3.77 10.82 -12.26
C GLN A 840 5.26 11.15 -12.46
N HIS A 841 5.60 12.43 -12.67
CA HIS A 841 6.98 12.90 -12.84
C HIS A 841 7.85 12.77 -11.59
N LEU A 842 7.24 12.64 -10.40
CA LEU A 842 7.99 12.27 -9.19
C LEU A 842 8.78 10.98 -9.44
N MET A 843 8.09 9.97 -9.95
CA MET A 843 8.62 8.62 -10.10
C MET A 843 9.17 8.36 -11.49
N ALA A 844 8.66 8.99 -12.55
CA ALA A 844 9.11 8.75 -13.92
C ALA A 844 10.49 9.34 -14.21
N ARG A 845 11.25 8.70 -15.09
CA ARG A 845 12.53 9.26 -15.57
C ARG A 845 12.32 10.49 -16.44
N GLY A 846 13.09 11.54 -16.18
CA GLY A 846 13.20 12.71 -17.03
C GLY A 846 14.09 12.49 -18.26
N ASP A 847 14.25 13.53 -19.06
CA ASP A 847 15.12 13.52 -20.25
C ASP A 847 16.61 13.32 -19.90
N ASP A 848 17.01 13.65 -18.66
CA ASP A 848 18.32 13.40 -18.10
C ASP A 848 18.49 11.97 -17.54
N GLY A 849 17.44 11.15 -17.60
CA GLY A 849 17.39 9.78 -17.08
C GLY A 849 17.14 9.67 -15.58
N ARG A 850 16.95 10.78 -14.86
CA ARG A 850 16.81 10.81 -13.39
C ARG A 850 15.37 10.79 -12.93
N ARG A 851 15.14 10.36 -11.69
CA ARG A 851 13.84 10.48 -11.00
C ARG A 851 13.93 11.51 -9.88
N ALA A 852 12.88 12.31 -9.68
CA ALA A 852 12.86 13.27 -8.58
C ALA A 852 13.00 12.58 -7.21
N ILE A 853 12.34 11.42 -7.05
CA ILE A 853 12.38 10.64 -5.81
C ILE A 853 13.78 10.17 -5.38
N ASN A 854 14.75 10.11 -6.30
CA ASN A 854 16.09 9.62 -6.04
C ASN A 854 17.05 10.71 -5.54
N ASP A 855 16.61 11.97 -5.47
CA ASP A 855 17.39 13.12 -4.98
C ASP A 855 18.79 13.26 -5.63
N GLY A 856 18.90 12.93 -6.92
CA GLY A 856 20.16 13.00 -7.66
C GLY A 856 21.16 11.87 -7.38
N ASN A 857 20.72 10.77 -6.77
CA ASN A 857 21.57 9.60 -6.51
C ASN A 857 21.87 8.81 -7.80
N ASP A 858 23.11 8.89 -8.28
CA ASP A 858 23.56 8.24 -9.51
C ASP A 858 23.43 6.71 -9.51
N THR A 859 23.60 6.07 -8.34
CA THR A 859 23.40 4.62 -8.21
C THR A 859 21.94 4.27 -8.50
N LEU A 860 21.00 5.01 -7.93
CA LEU A 860 19.56 4.78 -8.13
C LEU A 860 19.05 5.24 -9.50
N ASP A 861 19.71 6.19 -10.15
CA ASP A 861 19.27 6.71 -11.46
C ASP A 861 19.85 5.92 -12.64
N PHE A 862 21.12 5.50 -12.56
CA PHE A 862 21.87 5.01 -13.72
C PHE A 862 22.37 3.57 -13.60
N ASP A 863 22.60 3.04 -12.39
CA ASP A 863 23.12 1.69 -12.26
C ASP A 863 22.10 0.67 -12.80
N PRO A 864 22.49 -0.23 -13.72
CA PRO A 864 21.58 -1.18 -14.36
C PRO A 864 20.92 -2.18 -13.41
N ASN A 865 21.49 -2.41 -12.22
CA ASN A 865 20.94 -3.29 -11.20
C ASN A 865 20.09 -2.55 -10.15
N TRP A 866 20.03 -1.22 -10.18
CA TRP A 866 19.26 -0.41 -9.23
C TRP A 866 18.15 0.39 -9.89
N LYS A 867 18.41 0.99 -11.06
CA LYS A 867 17.56 2.01 -11.69
C LYS A 867 16.10 1.63 -11.94
N ASP A 868 15.83 0.34 -12.07
CA ASP A 868 14.49 -0.19 -12.36
C ASP A 868 13.75 -0.64 -11.09
N ASN A 869 14.38 -0.60 -9.92
CA ASN A 869 13.76 -0.94 -8.63
C ASN A 869 13.33 0.34 -7.91
N LEU A 870 12.09 0.39 -7.42
CA LEU A 870 11.49 1.61 -6.90
C LEU A 870 11.15 1.48 -5.41
N TRP A 871 11.42 2.54 -4.66
CA TRP A 871 10.82 2.77 -3.35
C TRP A 871 9.55 3.61 -3.50
N PHE A 872 8.58 3.32 -2.64
CA PHE A 872 7.28 3.99 -2.60
C PHE A 872 7.20 4.77 -1.29
N TYR A 873 7.53 6.05 -1.38
CA TYR A 873 7.66 6.92 -0.22
C TYR A 873 6.30 7.37 0.33
N GLU A 874 6.26 7.69 1.63
CA GLU A 874 5.08 8.22 2.33
C GLU A 874 4.66 9.58 1.76
N PHE A 875 5.62 10.49 1.59
CA PHE A 875 5.42 11.84 1.04
C PHE A 875 6.65 12.33 0.28
N PHE A 876 6.52 13.49 -0.36
CA PHE A 876 7.55 14.04 -1.26
C PHE A 876 7.86 15.49 -0.93
N ASP A 877 9.14 15.87 -1.00
CA ASP A 877 9.55 17.26 -0.78
C ASP A 877 8.82 18.21 -1.74
N GLY A 878 8.18 19.25 -1.19
CA GLY A 878 7.34 20.19 -1.94
C GLY A 878 8.10 21.06 -2.94
N ASP A 879 9.43 21.12 -2.87
CA ASP A 879 10.29 21.91 -3.75
C ASP A 879 11.16 21.04 -4.68
N THR A 880 11.67 19.90 -4.22
CA THR A 880 12.56 19.04 -5.05
C THR A 880 11.92 17.74 -5.54
N GLY A 881 10.82 17.31 -4.93
CA GLY A 881 10.17 16.04 -5.23
C GLY A 881 10.90 14.80 -4.71
N ARG A 882 11.95 14.94 -3.89
CA ARG A 882 12.63 13.80 -3.26
C ARG A 882 11.66 13.01 -2.38
N GLY A 883 11.82 11.69 -2.36
CA GLY A 883 11.00 10.81 -1.52
C GLY A 883 11.40 10.87 -0.05
N LEU A 884 10.42 10.89 0.85
CA LEU A 884 10.60 11.06 2.30
C LEU A 884 9.63 10.18 3.11
N GLY A 885 9.95 9.98 4.39
CA GLY A 885 9.21 9.08 5.28
C GLY A 885 9.37 7.62 4.89
N ALA A 886 8.35 6.80 5.22
CA ALA A 886 8.38 5.36 4.98
C ALA A 886 8.64 4.98 3.52
N THR A 887 9.61 4.08 3.26
CA THR A 887 10.09 3.75 1.90
C THR A 887 9.29 2.66 1.18
N HIS A 888 8.44 1.94 1.91
CA HIS A 888 7.56 0.89 1.40
C HIS A 888 6.10 1.25 1.68
N GLN A 889 5.79 2.55 1.71
CA GLN A 889 4.44 3.10 1.74
C GLN A 889 3.76 2.84 0.40
N CYS A 890 3.62 1.58 0.02
CA CYS A 890 2.76 1.19 -1.06
C CYS A 890 1.32 1.03 -0.55
N GLY A 891 0.92 1.95 0.32
CA GLY A 891 -0.43 2.17 0.81
C GLY A 891 -1.16 3.17 -0.07
N TRP A 892 -1.14 4.46 0.28
CA TRP A 892 -1.72 5.49 -0.60
C TRP A 892 -0.82 5.84 -1.78
N THR A 893 0.50 5.66 -1.72
CA THR A 893 1.36 5.97 -2.88
C THR A 893 1.09 4.97 -4.00
N GLY A 894 0.53 3.80 -3.67
CA GLY A 894 -0.07 2.86 -4.63
C GLY A 894 -1.17 3.45 -5.52
N LEU A 895 -1.78 4.61 -5.16
CA LEU A 895 -2.71 5.35 -6.04
C LEU A 895 -2.07 5.75 -7.37
N ILE A 896 -0.74 5.81 -7.45
CA ILE A 896 -0.03 6.08 -8.71
C ILE A 896 -0.37 5.05 -9.79
N ALA A 897 -0.65 3.79 -9.41
CA ALA A 897 -1.08 2.76 -10.34
C ALA A 897 -2.38 3.15 -11.06
N ARG A 898 -3.32 3.77 -10.33
CA ARG A 898 -4.58 4.27 -10.88
C ARG A 898 -4.36 5.51 -11.74
N MET A 899 -3.52 6.46 -11.31
CA MET A 899 -3.23 7.67 -12.11
C MET A 899 -2.55 7.32 -13.44
N ILE A 900 -1.60 6.37 -13.44
CA ILE A 900 -0.95 5.86 -14.66
C ILE A 900 -1.96 5.15 -15.56
N HIS A 901 -2.92 4.40 -14.99
CA HIS A 901 -3.98 3.78 -15.78
C HIS A 901 -4.89 4.83 -16.46
N ASP A 902 -5.20 5.92 -15.76
CA ASP A 902 -6.10 6.97 -16.26
C ASP A 902 -5.43 7.89 -17.29
N THR A 903 -4.15 8.28 -17.09
CA THR A 903 -3.47 9.31 -17.90
C THR A 903 -2.11 8.92 -18.47
N GLY A 904 -1.58 7.72 -18.17
CA GLY A 904 -0.24 7.29 -18.60
C GLY A 904 -0.03 7.23 -20.12
N LEU A 905 -1.10 7.11 -20.91
CA LEU A 905 -1.04 7.18 -22.37
C LEU A 905 -0.69 8.58 -22.90
N ILE A 906 -1.14 9.63 -22.20
CA ILE A 906 -0.99 11.04 -22.57
C ILE A 906 0.02 11.78 -21.69
N CYS A 907 0.66 11.06 -20.76
CA CYS A 907 1.64 11.63 -19.85
C CYS A 907 2.86 12.14 -20.61
N ARG A 908 3.11 13.44 -20.52
CA ARG A 908 4.30 14.06 -21.13
C ARG A 908 5.56 13.62 -20.38
N LEU A 909 6.73 13.68 -21.02
CA LEU A 909 7.98 13.51 -20.29
C LEU A 909 8.17 14.66 -19.28
N PRO A 910 8.82 14.42 -18.13
CA PRO A 910 9.20 15.48 -17.22
C PRO A 910 9.96 16.59 -17.95
N GLN A 911 9.73 17.85 -17.58
CA GLN A 911 10.43 19.03 -18.15
C GLN A 911 10.19 19.33 -19.65
N THR A 912 9.29 18.61 -20.33
CA THR A 912 8.89 18.94 -21.71
C THR A 912 8.08 20.26 -21.74
N PRO A 913 8.35 21.19 -22.69
CA PRO A 913 7.61 22.45 -22.80
C PRO A 913 6.08 22.26 -22.88
N ARG A 914 5.33 23.12 -22.17
CA ARG A 914 3.87 23.04 -21.98
C ARG A 914 3.04 23.16 -23.27
N THR A 915 3.63 23.56 -24.39
CA THR A 915 2.93 23.74 -25.67
C THR A 915 2.76 22.42 -26.45
N PRO A 916 1.52 22.04 -26.84
CA PRO A 916 1.23 20.79 -27.56
C PRO A 916 2.02 20.61 -28.87
N SER A 917 2.38 21.70 -29.53
CA SER A 917 3.09 21.69 -30.82
C SER A 917 4.54 21.20 -30.72
N THR A 918 5.17 21.30 -29.55
CA THR A 918 6.57 20.90 -29.33
C THR A 918 6.67 19.47 -28.78
N GLY A 919 5.72 19.06 -27.93
CA GLY A 919 5.66 17.69 -27.40
C GLY A 919 5.35 16.63 -28.47
N MET A 920 4.52 16.97 -29.46
CA MET A 920 4.26 16.08 -30.61
C MET A 920 5.52 15.79 -31.44
N ALA A 921 6.44 16.74 -31.59
CA ALA A 921 7.66 16.52 -32.36
C ALA A 921 8.59 15.48 -31.71
N HIS A 922 8.60 15.41 -30.37
CA HIS A 922 9.38 14.42 -29.61
C HIS A 922 8.70 13.05 -29.53
N TYR A 923 7.37 12.99 -29.34
CA TYR A 923 6.62 11.73 -29.21
C TYR A 923 6.67 10.85 -30.47
N PHE A 924 6.88 11.45 -31.65
CA PHE A 924 6.96 10.71 -32.92
C PHE A 924 8.37 10.29 -33.32
N ASP A 925 9.43 10.68 -32.59
CA ASP A 925 10.78 10.18 -32.87
C ASP A 925 11.05 8.82 -32.18
N ASP A 926 10.45 8.56 -31.01
CA ASP A 926 10.64 7.28 -30.28
C ASP A 926 9.65 6.18 -30.66
N VAL A 927 8.46 6.52 -31.18
CA VAL A 927 7.44 5.52 -31.55
C VAL A 927 7.72 4.87 -32.93
N PHE A 928 8.59 5.46 -33.76
CA PHE A 928 8.83 5.00 -35.14
C PHE A 928 10.17 4.27 -35.40
N THR A 929 10.96 3.94 -34.38
CA THR A 929 12.14 3.05 -34.54
C THR A 929 11.84 1.55 -34.49
N ARG A 930 10.57 1.16 -34.68
CA ARG A 930 10.21 -0.19 -35.18
C ARG A 930 9.89 -0.16 -36.67
N ASN A 931 10.79 0.38 -37.50
CA ASN A 931 10.69 0.22 -38.94
C ASN A 931 11.22 -1.14 -39.39
N ALA A 932 10.25 -2.02 -39.63
CA ALA A 932 10.18 -2.92 -40.76
C ALA A 932 11.13 -2.54 -41.92
N GLY A 933 12.14 -3.37 -42.15
CA GLY A 933 12.96 -3.35 -43.37
C GLY A 933 14.41 -2.91 -43.18
N ALA A 934 15.25 -3.77 -42.59
CA ALA A 934 16.70 -3.68 -42.69
C ALA A 934 17.31 -5.05 -43.10
N PRO A 935 18.40 -5.04 -43.88
CA PRO A 935 18.88 -6.20 -44.64
C PRO A 935 19.47 -7.27 -43.73
N LYS A 936 19.45 -8.53 -44.19
CA LYS A 936 20.01 -9.73 -43.55
C LYS A 936 21.37 -9.46 -42.87
N GLN A 937 21.35 -9.03 -41.62
CA GLN A 937 22.48 -9.13 -40.72
C GLN A 937 22.41 -10.53 -40.10
N LYS A 938 23.55 -11.22 -40.15
CA LYS A 938 23.72 -12.55 -39.57
C LYS A 938 23.22 -12.51 -38.12
N LYS A 939 22.31 -13.43 -37.78
CA LYS A 939 21.87 -13.70 -36.41
C LYS A 939 23.11 -13.67 -35.50
N PRO A 940 23.21 -12.75 -34.52
CA PRO A 940 24.07 -13.03 -33.39
C PRO A 940 23.44 -14.25 -32.73
N MET A 941 24.19 -15.35 -32.67
CA MET A 941 23.84 -16.44 -31.77
C MET A 941 23.85 -15.85 -30.37
N ILE A 942 22.66 -15.51 -29.87
CA ILE A 942 22.43 -15.28 -28.45
C ILE A 942 22.76 -16.61 -27.79
N ARG A 943 23.95 -16.67 -27.19
CA ARG A 943 24.30 -17.69 -26.21
C ARG A 943 23.27 -17.51 -25.09
N ARG A 944 22.44 -18.51 -24.85
CA ARG A 944 21.54 -18.59 -23.68
C ARG A 944 22.30 -18.06 -22.46
N SER A 945 21.85 -16.97 -21.85
CA SER A 945 22.31 -16.62 -20.50
C SER A 945 21.80 -17.73 -19.58
N SER A 946 22.72 -18.49 -19.00
CA SER A 946 22.43 -19.63 -18.15
C SER A 946 21.91 -19.15 -16.78
N THR A 947 20.64 -18.77 -16.70
CA THR A 947 19.87 -18.83 -15.44
C THR A 947 19.54 -20.28 -15.08
N SER A 948 19.62 -21.18 -16.06
CA SER A 948 19.56 -22.63 -15.88
C SER A 948 20.97 -23.22 -15.84
N ARG A 949 21.55 -23.36 -14.64
CA ARG A 949 22.43 -24.50 -14.39
C ARG A 949 21.53 -25.76 -14.32
N SER A 950 20.95 -26.12 -15.46
CA SER A 950 20.14 -27.34 -15.62
C SER A 950 21.09 -28.54 -15.70
N LEU A 951 20.80 -29.57 -14.90
CA LEU A 951 21.60 -30.79 -14.70
C LEU A 951 21.63 -31.75 -15.92
N GLY A 952 21.42 -31.26 -17.14
CA GLY A 952 21.33 -32.08 -18.35
C GLY A 952 22.62 -32.79 -18.81
N GLN A 953 23.72 -32.72 -18.07
CA GLN A 953 24.93 -33.53 -18.32
C GLN A 953 25.57 -34.00 -17.01
N ARG A 954 25.01 -35.04 -16.40
CA ARG A 954 25.73 -35.91 -15.45
C ARG A 954 26.06 -37.23 -16.15
N SER A 955 27.33 -37.61 -16.18
CA SER A 955 27.83 -38.86 -16.75
C SER A 955 28.10 -39.93 -15.68
N ASP A 956 27.39 -39.91 -14.55
CA ASP A 956 27.86 -40.63 -13.37
C ASP A 956 26.69 -41.09 -12.48
N PHE A 957 25.68 -41.74 -13.08
CA PHE A 957 24.68 -42.53 -12.34
C PHE A 957 24.16 -43.68 -13.22
N GLU A 958 25.03 -44.66 -13.52
CA GLU A 958 24.57 -45.98 -13.96
C GLU A 958 24.05 -46.74 -12.74
N SER A 959 22.73 -46.83 -12.58
CA SER A 959 22.10 -47.92 -11.83
C SER A 959 21.17 -48.69 -12.75
N SER A 960 21.64 -49.87 -13.14
CA SER A 960 20.96 -50.90 -13.90
C SER A 960 19.62 -51.32 -13.28
N ILE A 961 18.49 -51.07 -13.95
CA ILE A 961 17.26 -51.85 -13.77
C ILE A 961 16.64 -52.08 -15.16
N ASN A 962 16.82 -53.30 -15.68
CA ASN A 962 15.94 -53.88 -16.68
C ASN A 962 14.67 -54.37 -15.97
N GLY A 963 13.49 -54.08 -16.50
CA GLY A 963 12.28 -54.85 -16.23
C GLY A 963 10.98 -54.05 -16.07
N ASP A 964 10.13 -54.21 -17.07
CA ASP A 964 8.66 -54.07 -17.10
C ASP A 964 8.00 -52.70 -16.91
N ASP A 965 7.54 -52.19 -18.06
CA ASP A 965 6.47 -51.20 -18.24
C ASP A 965 5.16 -51.65 -17.54
N GLU A 966 4.80 -51.02 -16.41
CA GLU A 966 3.39 -50.84 -16.03
C GLU A 966 3.16 -49.49 -15.31
N ALA A 967 2.42 -48.62 -16.01
CA ALA A 967 1.55 -47.55 -15.53
C ALA A 967 1.67 -47.10 -14.06
N ALA A 968 2.49 -46.07 -13.81
CA ALA A 968 2.27 -45.11 -12.74
C ALA A 968 2.09 -43.72 -13.36
N SER A 969 0.87 -43.17 -13.31
CA SER A 969 0.56 -41.85 -13.82
C SER A 969 1.17 -40.78 -12.91
N VAL A 970 2.38 -40.32 -13.24
CA VAL A 970 2.88 -39.04 -12.77
C VAL A 970 2.26 -37.99 -13.68
N GLY A 971 1.25 -37.27 -13.17
CA GLY A 971 0.61 -36.19 -13.90
C GLY A 971 1.62 -35.07 -14.13
N ASN A 972 2.06 -34.91 -15.38
CA ASN A 972 2.89 -33.77 -15.80
C ASN A 972 2.16 -32.46 -15.43
N SER A 973 2.70 -31.71 -14.47
CA SER A 973 2.06 -30.52 -13.86
C SER A 973 2.19 -29.24 -14.69
N VAL A 974 2.75 -29.33 -15.90
CA VAL A 974 2.67 -28.31 -16.94
C VAL A 974 1.59 -28.75 -17.93
N GLU A 975 0.35 -28.35 -17.66
CA GLU A 975 -0.75 -28.55 -18.60
C GLU A 975 -0.42 -27.76 -19.88
N THR A 976 -0.11 -28.45 -20.98
CA THR A 976 0.10 -27.80 -22.28
C THR A 976 -1.20 -27.13 -22.68
N GLU A 977 -1.16 -25.82 -22.93
CA GLU A 977 -2.33 -25.03 -23.36
C GLU A 977 -3.04 -25.75 -24.52
N THR A 978 -4.30 -26.15 -24.32
CA THR A 978 -5.06 -26.91 -25.32
C THR A 978 -5.24 -26.06 -26.58
N GLU A 979 -5.39 -26.69 -27.75
CA GLU A 979 -5.60 -25.97 -29.02
C GLU A 979 -6.81 -25.01 -28.95
N ASP A 980 -7.89 -25.41 -28.26
CA ASP A 980 -9.05 -24.55 -28.02
C ASP A 980 -8.68 -23.31 -27.20
N ARG A 981 -7.85 -23.47 -26.16
CA ARG A 981 -7.46 -22.38 -25.26
C ARG A 981 -6.47 -21.42 -25.93
N ARG A 982 -5.59 -21.93 -26.82
CA ARG A 982 -4.77 -21.11 -27.72
C ARG A 982 -5.62 -20.29 -28.66
N ARG A 983 -6.68 -20.88 -29.20
CA ARG A 983 -7.63 -20.17 -30.07
C ARG A 983 -8.38 -19.08 -29.31
N GLU A 984 -8.91 -19.38 -28.12
CA GLU A 984 -9.55 -18.37 -27.25
C GLU A 984 -8.61 -17.21 -26.95
N ARG A 985 -7.34 -17.50 -26.62
CA ARG A 985 -6.32 -16.47 -26.40
C ARG A 985 -6.09 -15.61 -27.64
N GLN A 986 -5.96 -16.23 -28.82
CA GLN A 986 -5.79 -15.49 -30.07
C GLN A 986 -7.00 -14.60 -30.38
N GLU A 987 -8.22 -15.08 -30.14
CA GLU A 987 -9.44 -14.28 -30.28
C GLU A 987 -9.46 -13.11 -29.28
N ALA A 988 -9.07 -13.33 -28.02
CA ALA A 988 -8.93 -12.29 -27.00
C ALA A 988 -7.87 -11.23 -27.36
N ASP A 989 -6.74 -11.67 -27.92
CA ASP A 989 -5.66 -10.78 -28.37
C ASP A 989 -6.14 -9.90 -29.54
N ILE A 990 -6.99 -10.41 -30.43
CA ILE A 990 -7.61 -9.64 -31.51
C ILE A 990 -8.55 -8.57 -30.95
N HIS A 991 -9.43 -8.91 -30.01
CA HIS A 991 -10.29 -7.93 -29.33
C HIS A 991 -9.49 -6.86 -28.58
N THR A 992 -8.42 -7.27 -27.90
CA THR A 992 -7.52 -6.34 -27.22
C THR A 992 -6.84 -5.39 -28.22
N ALA A 993 -6.39 -5.90 -29.37
CA ALA A 993 -5.78 -5.09 -30.41
C ALA A 993 -6.79 -4.11 -31.05
N HIS A 994 -8.04 -4.54 -31.25
CA HIS A 994 -9.12 -3.69 -31.76
C HIS A 994 -9.41 -2.55 -30.75
N TYR A 995 -9.59 -2.90 -29.48
CA TYR A 995 -9.81 -1.93 -28.39
C TYR A 995 -8.70 -0.89 -28.33
N VAL A 996 -7.44 -1.34 -28.35
CA VAL A 996 -6.27 -0.45 -28.35
C VAL A 996 -6.29 0.46 -29.58
N SER A 997 -6.63 -0.06 -30.77
CA SER A 997 -6.73 0.74 -31.99
C SER A 997 -7.83 1.81 -31.89
N GLU A 998 -9.02 1.47 -31.37
CA GLU A 998 -10.11 2.43 -31.17
C GLU A 998 -9.72 3.53 -30.16
N GLN A 999 -9.16 3.15 -29.01
CA GLN A 999 -8.73 4.12 -28.00
C GLN A 999 -7.63 5.04 -28.54
N LEU A 1000 -6.70 4.53 -29.34
CA LEU A 1000 -5.67 5.36 -29.99
C LEU A 1000 -6.25 6.31 -31.04
N GLN A 1001 -7.31 5.92 -31.75
CA GLN A 1001 -7.99 6.82 -32.69
C GLN A 1001 -8.68 7.96 -31.94
N LEU A 1002 -9.33 7.68 -30.81
CA LEU A 1002 -9.92 8.71 -29.94
C LEU A 1002 -8.85 9.68 -29.42
N VAL A 1003 -7.68 9.17 -29.03
CA VAL A 1003 -6.55 10.01 -28.60
C VAL A 1003 -6.05 10.93 -29.72
N ARG A 1004 -5.99 10.42 -30.96
CA ARG A 1004 -5.55 11.20 -32.12
C ARG A 1004 -6.55 12.25 -32.58
N SER A 1005 -7.86 12.04 -32.39
CA SER A 1005 -8.87 13.01 -32.83
C SER A 1005 -8.95 14.25 -31.94
N HIS A 1006 -8.16 14.33 -30.85
CA HIS A 1006 -8.34 15.29 -29.75
C HIS A 1006 -9.75 15.26 -29.12
N GLU A 1007 -10.60 14.30 -29.51
CA GLU A 1007 -11.84 14.00 -28.78
C GLU A 1007 -11.53 13.32 -27.45
N SER A 1008 -10.30 12.85 -27.23
CA SER A 1008 -9.85 12.26 -25.96
C SER A 1008 -9.60 13.22 -24.81
N ALA A 1009 -9.95 14.50 -24.93
CA ALA A 1009 -9.85 15.45 -23.83
C ALA A 1009 -11.16 16.20 -23.54
N ASP A 1010 -12.16 16.10 -24.43
CA ASP A 1010 -13.53 16.20 -23.96
C ASP A 1010 -13.78 14.92 -23.17
N PHE A 1011 -14.01 15.01 -21.85
CA PHE A 1011 -14.40 13.87 -21.00
C PHE A 1011 -15.75 13.27 -21.46
N ASN A 1012 -15.81 12.72 -22.67
CA ASN A 1012 -16.88 11.92 -23.23
C ASN A 1012 -16.69 10.44 -22.88
N ARG A 1013 -15.75 10.09 -21.98
CA ARG A 1013 -15.96 8.97 -21.06
C ARG A 1013 -16.97 9.39 -19.98
N ALA A 1014 -18.15 9.75 -20.46
CA ALA A 1014 -19.34 9.89 -19.65
C ALA A 1014 -19.64 8.57 -18.94
N ASP A 1015 -19.19 7.40 -19.43
CA ASP A 1015 -19.39 6.08 -18.80
C ASP A 1015 -18.88 5.92 -17.35
N GLU A 1016 -17.97 6.76 -16.83
CA GLU A 1016 -17.62 6.71 -15.38
C GLU A 1016 -18.69 7.35 -14.46
N PHE A 1017 -19.63 8.08 -15.06
CA PHE A 1017 -20.66 8.86 -14.37
C PHE A 1017 -22.05 8.81 -15.02
N GLU A 1018 -22.18 8.27 -16.23
CA GLU A 1018 -23.43 7.92 -16.87
C GLU A 1018 -23.98 6.71 -16.13
N ALA A 1019 -25.18 6.88 -15.57
CA ALA A 1019 -26.01 5.75 -15.22
C ALA A 1019 -26.45 5.07 -16.53
N GLN A 1020 -25.63 4.16 -17.08
CA GLN A 1020 -26.05 3.35 -18.22
C GLN A 1020 -27.35 2.60 -17.88
N LEU A 1021 -28.25 2.62 -18.85
CA LEU A 1021 -29.59 2.07 -18.81
C LEU A 1021 -29.55 0.58 -19.12
N ASP A 1022 -29.33 -0.26 -18.11
CA ASP A 1022 -29.63 -1.69 -18.26
C ASP A 1022 -31.13 -1.91 -18.04
N GLY A 1023 -31.88 -1.97 -19.14
CA GLY A 1023 -33.30 -2.28 -19.15
C GLY A 1023 -34.04 -1.88 -20.42
N GLN A 1024 -33.77 -2.58 -21.53
CA GLN A 1024 -34.81 -2.91 -22.53
C GLN A 1024 -34.79 -4.41 -22.82
#